data_AF-A0A5N1IP53-F1
#
_entry.id   AF-A0A5N1IP53-F1
#
_cell.length_a   1.000
_cell.length_b   1.000
_cell.length_c   1.000
_cell.angle_alpha   90.00
_cell.angle_beta   90.00
_cell.angle_gamma   90.00
#
_symmetry.space_group_name_H-M   'P 1'
#
loop_
_entity.id
_entity.type
_entity.pdbx_description
1 polymer ?
#
loop_
_entity_poly.entity_id
_entity_poly.type
_entity_poly.pdbx_seq_one_letter_code
_entity_poly.pdbx_strand_id
1 'polypeptide(L)'
;MLNFSPLTRHARKLLLLSLLAPTGLLVHAQDGTEAAWKSFYANDRNQARTLFQKAAQQPASKAEAHLGLSLLATIDRTGEEAFNEYARFAGSQPNSYPYTFALWGTESVMAGGGRKSPAQITFLKNLAKDPNANGTMLAMAHSMLGNHFEAINNLSAAENEYKQLGAITDWQLVGEFENISASGFHKDYGPVKQADAKNPFINKNGASVSWFNLPAYRHDRWIDFTYHFYTHNSVIYAQTFVSSPADQEVQLRTGVSGSLKAWVNDKLVLSEAEERNNDLDTYLTKIKLNKGYNRILIQVGESYANRSNFMARITDAAGKPVSGLAFSKAPQAYTAETGYQASSIPVFAEEYFEQLIKKEPNKAINYVLLGQTYLRQEKTFEARKAFLAAQKLAPESSYILSLLLQVYSKEDNRTQTATSLEWLKDHDPENPLSLNLLYRDEFAKENYENAAVILGKIEKFFGNNENVLYKKMELATANKQSADIIKLAEQAYAQYPNNPYFVKLKYLVEKSVRNNTAGSASLMKSFLKRNDNYSNAELLAGDYFERGNVAEGLKLYGQALAGSPVAVGIQHKIGNIYSSLQNYKKAEEAYNKTLVISPYIGSYWADLGRTKDALGNKTEAINCYKKAIELNPSDYSSIKELRKLEGKKDVFEHFPAVDVYALAKAAPAAAAYPEDKGLIVHDEVQRVVYPGGASEEKRIFVVKVLNTKGLEDWKEYSISYHNYQRLLVEKAEVIKANGTKVPAETNGNDIVFTNLEVGDAIHVTHRLQTYLEGQLAAHFWDKYYFTHGMPYLTTKYSLLIAPGVKFQYKVNQGPLEPKKTKADNDFELYVWEKTQQGSLKPEDKMPVLADIGQTLYLSSIPDWNFVANWYSDLASSKAKADFEVKEVVSDLFKGKENLSAEAKVKAIYDYIITNISYSSVSFRQSGLVPQKAATVLNTRIGDCKDVSTLFVAMCKEAGIDASLVLVNTRENGLYDMELPTIEFNHCIAKVEIDNKPQYVELTSSYLPFGSLYSSSLNSRILEIGTGNNAQLGYLNFPTRKPNAINRKTEISIKDKDIAVKQTNIRTASMAAFAKERSRNLSTKEREKQTLDGLKTLYPTVTLNKLQYTGLESTADTVINDLEFTASNVITEVGGLSLFTLPWSNKAIAADFVLEDDRQFPIDLTDVNFTDKETETIAITLPANKTLAEVPKTIKYSCAYADYTLSCKLVNKTLVFTRELQFKKDLIPAGNVTEFRKFYNNVITADARQIALK
;
A
#
# COMPACT_ATOMS: atom_id res chain seq x y z
N MET A 1 5.50 28.96 47.40
CA MET A 1 6.02 29.73 48.55
C MET A 1 7.49 30.08 48.29
N LEU A 2 8.09 30.87 49.18
CA LEU A 2 9.42 31.49 49.09
C LEU A 2 10.62 30.53 48.88
N ASN A 3 11.60 31.00 48.09
CA ASN A 3 13.07 30.86 48.26
C ASN A 3 13.68 29.41 48.23
N PHE A 4 14.99 29.16 48.09
CA PHE A 4 16.20 29.98 48.21
C PHE A 4 17.29 29.67 47.15
N SER A 5 18.12 30.67 46.86
CA SER A 5 19.56 30.56 46.50
C SER A 5 20.38 31.18 47.68
N PRO A 6 21.70 31.52 47.68
CA PRO A 6 22.67 31.82 46.60
C PRO A 6 24.16 31.41 46.90
N LEU A 7 25.14 32.12 46.29
CA LEU A 7 26.55 32.39 46.74
C LEU A 7 27.66 31.32 46.48
N THR A 8 28.94 31.64 46.15
CA THR A 8 29.60 32.76 45.41
C THR A 8 31.12 32.53 45.14
N ARG A 9 31.72 33.44 44.32
CA ARG A 9 33.11 34.04 44.33
C ARG A 9 33.93 33.73 43.05
N HIS A 10 34.83 34.58 42.50
CA HIS A 10 35.20 36.01 42.65
C HIS A 10 35.87 36.50 41.31
N ALA A 11 35.80 37.77 40.86
CA ALA A 11 36.61 38.98 41.18
C ALA A 11 38.16 38.83 40.99
N ARG A 12 38.96 39.78 40.41
CA ARG A 12 38.71 41.18 39.95
C ARG A 12 39.87 41.77 39.06
N LYS A 13 39.53 42.53 37.99
CA LYS A 13 40.11 43.79 37.41
C LYS A 13 41.65 44.13 37.31
N LEU A 14 42.00 44.75 36.15
CA LEU A 14 42.85 45.98 35.87
C LEU A 14 44.29 45.92 35.24
N LEU A 15 44.36 46.16 33.90
CA LEU A 15 45.08 47.21 33.12
C LEU A 15 46.59 47.64 33.24
N LEU A 16 47.12 48.06 32.06
CA LEU A 16 48.16 49.10 31.72
C LEU A 16 49.68 48.75 31.52
N LEU A 17 50.04 48.49 30.24
CA LEU A 17 51.03 49.20 29.38
C LEU A 17 52.55 48.89 29.32
N SER A 18 53.06 48.95 28.07
CA SER A 18 54.41 49.39 27.59
C SER A 18 55.62 48.42 27.70
N LEU A 19 56.60 48.38 26.77
CA LEU A 19 56.67 48.80 25.34
C LEU A 19 57.90 48.16 24.63
N LEU A 20 57.90 48.16 23.27
CA LEU A 20 58.96 47.85 22.28
C LEU A 20 58.91 46.48 21.55
N ALA A 21 59.45 46.49 20.33
CA ALA A 21 59.30 45.51 19.23
C ALA A 21 60.58 45.59 18.32
N PRO A 22 60.64 45.14 17.04
CA PRO A 22 59.74 44.27 16.25
C PRO A 22 60.44 43.18 15.39
N THR A 23 59.75 42.09 15.03
CA THR A 23 60.03 41.30 13.80
C THR A 23 58.81 40.49 13.35
N GLY A 24 58.60 40.34 12.03
CA GLY A 24 57.85 39.21 11.45
C GLY A 24 56.33 39.38 11.29
N LEU A 25 55.90 40.13 10.29
CA LEU A 25 54.52 40.03 9.76
C LEU A 25 54.33 38.70 9.01
N LEU A 26 53.47 37.81 9.51
CA LEU A 26 52.82 36.77 8.71
C LEU A 26 51.36 36.60 9.17
N VAL A 27 50.50 37.48 8.65
CA VAL A 27 49.04 37.37 8.82
C VAL A 27 48.57 36.08 8.17
N HIS A 28 48.10 35.11 8.95
CA HIS A 28 47.30 34.02 8.42
C HIS A 28 45.96 34.59 7.95
N ALA A 29 45.62 34.34 6.68
CA ALA A 29 44.39 34.85 6.09
C ALA A 29 43.17 34.14 6.71
N GLN A 30 42.21 34.93 7.21
CA GLN A 30 40.91 34.42 7.63
C GLN A 30 39.99 34.20 6.42
N ASP A 31 38.99 33.35 6.60
CA ASP A 31 38.19 32.70 5.57
C ASP A 31 37.55 33.63 4.53
N GLY A 32 37.88 33.40 3.25
CA GLY A 32 37.40 34.22 2.13
C GLY A 32 35.94 33.99 1.73
N THR A 33 35.34 32.86 2.12
CA THR A 33 33.99 32.42 1.68
C THR A 33 33.00 32.19 2.81
N GLU A 34 33.43 32.08 4.07
CA GLU A 34 32.53 31.75 5.20
C GLU A 34 31.35 32.73 5.30
N ALA A 35 31.62 34.04 5.19
CA ALA A 35 30.58 35.06 5.20
C ALA A 35 29.58 34.91 4.04
N ALA A 36 30.05 34.50 2.86
CA ALA A 36 29.19 34.30 1.68
C ALA A 36 28.27 33.07 1.85
N TRP A 37 28.81 31.96 2.37
CA TRP A 37 28.01 30.79 2.76
C TRP A 37 27.00 31.12 3.85
N LYS A 38 27.37 31.93 4.85
CA LYS A 38 26.46 32.36 5.90
C LYS A 38 25.26 33.14 5.33
N SER A 39 25.49 34.07 4.40
CA SER A 39 24.39 34.78 3.71
C SER A 39 23.56 33.83 2.83
N PHE A 40 24.20 32.88 2.13
CA PHE A 40 23.52 31.88 1.31
C PHE A 40 22.57 31.00 2.14
N TYR A 41 23.05 30.50 3.29
CA TYR A 41 22.24 29.68 4.21
C TYR A 41 21.19 30.47 4.99
N ALA A 42 21.33 31.80 5.09
CA ALA A 42 20.31 32.71 5.60
C ALA A 42 19.36 33.24 4.49
N ASN A 43 19.40 32.65 3.29
CA ASN A 43 18.59 32.99 2.11
C ASN A 43 18.78 34.43 1.55
N ASP A 44 19.77 35.21 2.04
CA ASP A 44 20.13 36.52 1.45
C ASP A 44 20.96 36.31 0.18
N ARG A 45 20.24 36.03 -0.91
CA ARG A 45 20.76 35.84 -2.27
C ARG A 45 21.62 37.01 -2.75
N ASN A 46 21.26 38.25 -2.41
CA ASN A 46 21.94 39.44 -2.90
C ASN A 46 23.29 39.65 -2.19
N GLN A 47 23.31 39.51 -0.86
CA GLN A 47 24.54 39.58 -0.09
C GLN A 47 25.46 38.39 -0.40
N ALA A 48 24.93 37.17 -0.48
CA ALA A 48 25.68 35.98 -0.85
C ALA A 48 26.37 36.14 -2.21
N ARG A 49 25.62 36.57 -3.24
CA ARG A 49 26.16 36.82 -4.59
C ARG A 49 27.28 37.86 -4.58
N THR A 50 27.09 38.96 -3.87
CA THR A 50 28.09 40.03 -3.72
C THR A 50 29.37 39.54 -3.03
N LEU A 51 29.23 38.75 -1.95
CA LEU A 51 30.37 38.22 -1.20
C LEU A 51 31.12 37.14 -1.99
N PHE A 52 30.43 36.21 -2.66
CA PHE A 52 31.10 35.23 -3.53
C PHE A 52 31.77 35.91 -4.75
N GLN A 53 31.16 36.93 -5.38
CA GLN A 53 31.80 37.69 -6.46
C GLN A 53 33.09 38.37 -6.01
N LYS A 54 33.15 38.86 -4.77
CA LYS A 54 34.37 39.41 -4.17
C LYS A 54 35.41 38.31 -3.88
N ALA A 55 34.98 37.17 -3.36
CA ALA A 55 35.86 36.02 -3.09
C ALA A 55 36.45 35.41 -4.38
N ALA A 56 35.68 35.38 -5.48
CA ALA A 56 36.12 34.88 -6.79
C ALA A 56 37.34 35.63 -7.39
N GLN A 57 37.63 36.85 -6.90
CA GLN A 57 38.79 37.65 -7.29
C GLN A 57 40.09 37.22 -6.57
N GLN A 58 40.01 36.47 -5.48
CA GLN A 58 41.15 36.07 -4.66
C GLN A 58 41.59 34.63 -5.01
N PRO A 59 42.87 34.37 -5.35
CA PRO A 59 43.32 33.04 -5.78
C PRO A 59 43.01 31.89 -4.80
N ALA A 60 43.06 32.14 -3.50
CA ALA A 60 42.86 31.12 -2.46
C ALA A 60 41.39 30.66 -2.30
N SER A 61 40.42 31.53 -2.58
CA SER A 61 38.98 31.27 -2.43
C SER A 61 38.24 31.14 -3.77
N LYS A 62 38.91 31.40 -4.90
CA LYS A 62 38.32 31.46 -6.24
C LYS A 62 37.45 30.26 -6.62
N ALA A 63 37.93 29.03 -6.38
CA ALA A 63 37.21 27.82 -6.74
C ALA A 63 35.91 27.70 -5.92
N GLU A 64 36.01 27.72 -4.59
CA GLU A 64 34.85 27.61 -3.68
C GLU A 64 33.83 28.75 -3.92
N ALA A 65 34.29 29.95 -4.28
CA ALA A 65 33.45 31.08 -4.65
C ALA A 65 32.66 30.87 -5.96
N HIS A 66 33.28 30.32 -7.02
CA HIS A 66 32.56 29.97 -8.24
C HIS A 66 31.56 28.81 -8.03
N LEU A 67 31.87 27.86 -7.15
CA LEU A 67 30.92 26.82 -6.73
C LEU A 67 29.70 27.45 -6.02
N GLY A 68 29.92 28.37 -5.08
CA GLY A 68 28.86 29.13 -4.41
C GLY A 68 28.00 29.94 -5.38
N LEU A 69 28.61 30.63 -6.36
CA LEU A 69 27.87 31.35 -7.40
C LEU A 69 27.04 30.44 -8.30
N SER A 70 27.57 29.26 -8.64
CA SER A 70 26.84 28.27 -9.44
C SER A 70 25.58 27.75 -8.72
N LEU A 71 25.72 27.31 -7.46
CA LEU A 71 24.60 26.82 -6.66
C LEU A 71 23.58 27.93 -6.34
N LEU A 72 24.03 29.17 -6.20
CA LEU A 72 23.13 30.32 -6.04
C LEU A 72 22.37 30.63 -7.34
N ALA A 73 23.04 30.56 -8.49
CA ALA A 73 22.41 30.76 -9.79
C ALA A 73 21.35 29.68 -10.13
N THR A 74 21.44 28.46 -9.58
CA THR A 74 20.33 27.49 -9.70
C THR A 74 19.07 27.89 -8.92
N ILE A 75 19.16 28.90 -8.05
CA ILE A 75 18.04 29.46 -7.28
C ILE A 75 17.53 30.75 -7.92
N ASP A 76 18.40 31.70 -8.27
CA ASP A 76 17.95 33.07 -8.62
C ASP A 76 18.28 33.52 -10.06
N ARG A 77 18.83 32.66 -10.93
CA ARG A 77 19.25 33.00 -12.30
C ARG A 77 18.94 31.87 -13.30
N THR A 78 19.51 31.93 -14.49
CA THR A 78 19.36 30.89 -15.53
C THR A 78 20.35 29.74 -15.32
N GLY A 79 19.99 28.54 -15.79
CA GLY A 79 20.90 27.39 -15.80
C GLY A 79 22.18 27.64 -16.64
N GLU A 80 22.13 28.54 -17.63
CA GLU A 80 23.33 28.96 -18.36
C GLU A 80 24.29 29.79 -17.48
N GLU A 81 23.80 30.65 -16.58
CA GLU A 81 24.66 31.33 -15.60
C GLU A 81 25.23 30.32 -14.60
N ALA A 82 24.40 29.41 -14.08
CA ALA A 82 24.83 28.37 -13.15
C ALA A 82 25.93 27.46 -13.74
N PHE A 83 25.74 27.00 -14.98
CA PHE A 83 26.73 26.21 -15.70
C PHE A 83 28.02 27.01 -15.99
N ASN A 84 27.92 28.28 -16.37
CA ASN A 84 29.10 29.10 -16.67
C ASN A 84 29.94 29.39 -15.42
N GLU A 85 29.33 29.55 -14.24
CA GLU A 85 30.08 29.60 -12.97
C GLU A 85 30.66 28.23 -12.60
N TYR A 86 29.91 27.14 -12.81
CA TYR A 86 30.42 25.78 -12.57
C TYR A 86 31.65 25.47 -13.42
N ALA A 87 31.65 25.84 -14.71
CA ALA A 87 32.79 25.63 -15.59
C ALA A 87 34.06 26.37 -15.11
N ARG A 88 33.91 27.55 -14.49
CA ARG A 88 35.03 28.31 -13.89
C ARG A 88 35.53 27.65 -12.60
N PHE A 89 34.64 27.10 -11.78
CA PHE A 89 35.01 26.25 -10.65
C PHE A 89 35.77 24.99 -11.13
N ALA A 90 35.19 24.23 -12.06
CA ALA A 90 35.76 22.97 -12.54
C ALA A 90 37.13 23.14 -13.21
N GLY A 91 37.37 24.29 -13.87
CA GLY A 91 38.66 24.68 -14.44
C GLY A 91 39.64 25.38 -13.47
N SER A 92 39.28 25.55 -12.20
CA SER A 92 40.18 26.08 -11.14
C SER A 92 40.37 25.16 -9.94
N GLN A 93 39.53 24.12 -9.80
CA GLN A 93 39.64 23.08 -8.78
C GLN A 93 40.56 21.93 -9.26
N PRO A 94 41.66 21.59 -8.54
CA PRO A 94 42.63 20.56 -9.00
C PRO A 94 42.08 19.14 -9.18
N ASN A 95 40.95 18.82 -8.54
CA ASN A 95 40.18 17.60 -8.80
C ASN A 95 38.68 17.95 -8.73
N SER A 96 38.09 18.24 -9.89
CA SER A 96 36.68 18.62 -10.02
C SER A 96 35.74 17.44 -10.31
N TYR A 97 36.25 16.21 -10.52
CA TYR A 97 35.40 15.06 -10.87
C TYR A 97 34.35 14.69 -9.80
N PRO A 98 34.66 14.66 -8.47
CA PRO A 98 33.66 14.33 -7.44
C PRO A 98 32.49 15.31 -7.43
N TYR A 99 32.78 16.60 -7.55
CA TYR A 99 31.78 17.67 -7.65
C TYR A 99 30.97 17.57 -8.94
N THR A 100 31.63 17.23 -10.05
CA THR A 100 30.99 17.06 -11.37
C THR A 100 30.07 15.84 -11.38
N PHE A 101 30.41 14.79 -10.64
CA PHE A 101 29.54 13.64 -10.41
C PHE A 101 28.34 14.00 -9.52
N ALA A 102 28.59 14.61 -8.36
CA ALA A 102 27.55 15.00 -7.40
C ALA A 102 26.49 15.92 -8.03
N LEU A 103 26.93 16.94 -8.77
CA LEU A 103 26.05 17.96 -9.36
C LEU A 103 25.58 17.62 -10.78
N TRP A 104 25.91 16.43 -11.32
CA TRP A 104 25.71 16.09 -12.74
C TRP A 104 24.29 16.38 -13.27
N GLY A 105 23.26 15.96 -12.52
CA GLY A 105 21.85 16.13 -12.91
C GLY A 105 21.27 17.52 -12.65
N THR A 106 22.05 18.47 -12.11
CA THR A 106 21.58 19.80 -11.73
C THR A 106 21.83 20.85 -12.82
N GLU A 107 21.18 22.01 -12.72
CA GLU A 107 21.41 23.17 -13.60
C GLU A 107 22.86 23.69 -13.56
N SER A 108 23.66 23.35 -12.55
CA SER A 108 25.10 23.63 -12.52
C SER A 108 25.89 22.83 -13.56
N VAL A 109 25.40 21.67 -14.04
CA VAL A 109 26.21 20.74 -14.86
C VAL A 109 25.45 20.27 -16.11
N MET A 110 24.62 19.24 -16.02
CA MET A 110 23.92 18.61 -17.17
C MET A 110 22.44 18.32 -16.85
N ALA A 111 21.69 19.34 -16.44
CA ALA A 111 20.23 19.24 -16.32
C ALA A 111 19.56 18.70 -17.61
N GLY A 112 18.63 17.75 -17.40
CA GLY A 112 17.81 17.09 -18.43
C GLY A 112 18.58 16.19 -19.41
N GLY A 113 17.89 15.25 -20.06
CA GLY A 113 18.48 14.43 -21.12
C GLY A 113 18.62 15.13 -22.47
N GLY A 114 17.89 16.22 -22.70
CA GLY A 114 17.76 16.85 -24.02
C GLY A 114 18.96 17.67 -24.52
N ARG A 115 18.73 18.37 -25.65
CA ARG A 115 19.65 19.29 -26.34
C ARG A 115 20.45 20.16 -25.36
N LYS A 116 21.77 20.23 -25.55
CA LYS A 116 22.72 20.96 -24.68
C LYS A 116 23.20 22.27 -25.31
N SER A 117 23.70 23.19 -24.48
CA SER A 117 24.29 24.46 -24.94
C SER A 117 25.67 24.25 -25.59
N PRO A 118 26.16 25.20 -26.43
CA PRO A 118 27.51 25.11 -27.01
C PRO A 118 28.62 25.00 -25.94
N ALA A 119 28.44 25.65 -24.79
CA ALA A 119 29.38 25.57 -23.67
C ALA A 119 29.35 24.17 -23.01
N GLN A 120 28.16 23.61 -22.76
CA GLN A 120 28.01 22.24 -22.26
C GLN A 120 28.59 21.20 -23.23
N ILE A 121 28.33 21.32 -24.53
CA ILE A 121 28.89 20.43 -25.57
C ILE A 121 30.42 20.49 -25.59
N THR A 122 30.99 21.68 -25.39
CA THR A 122 32.45 21.86 -25.32
C THR A 122 33.03 21.21 -24.06
N PHE A 123 32.41 21.42 -22.90
CA PHE A 123 32.79 20.78 -21.63
C PHE A 123 32.72 19.25 -21.73
N LEU A 124 31.62 18.69 -22.25
CA LEU A 124 31.45 17.26 -22.46
C LEU A 124 32.53 16.67 -23.39
N LYS A 125 32.82 17.34 -24.52
CA LYS A 125 33.85 16.89 -25.48
C LYS A 125 35.28 16.98 -24.96
N ASN A 126 35.54 17.86 -24.00
CA ASN A 126 36.81 17.92 -23.29
C ASN A 126 36.90 16.81 -22.25
N LEU A 127 35.86 16.65 -21.43
CA LEU A 127 35.78 15.60 -20.40
C LEU A 127 35.90 14.19 -21.00
N ALA A 128 35.19 13.91 -22.10
CA ALA A 128 35.25 12.65 -22.85
C ALA A 128 36.62 12.33 -23.48
N LYS A 129 37.60 13.25 -23.41
CA LYS A 129 38.96 13.10 -23.95
C LYS A 129 40.05 13.28 -22.89
N ASP A 130 39.68 13.56 -21.64
CA ASP A 130 40.61 13.80 -20.56
C ASP A 130 41.27 12.48 -20.12
N PRO A 131 42.60 12.30 -20.27
CA PRO A 131 43.27 11.06 -19.90
C PRO A 131 43.27 10.80 -18.38
N ASN A 132 43.01 11.83 -17.56
CA ASN A 132 42.97 11.75 -16.09
C ASN A 132 41.57 11.47 -15.55
N ALA A 133 40.52 11.65 -16.36
CA ALA A 133 39.16 11.34 -15.97
C ALA A 133 38.96 9.83 -15.84
N ASN A 134 38.30 9.40 -14.77
CA ASN A 134 37.94 8.00 -14.60
C ASN A 134 36.88 7.56 -15.61
N GLY A 135 36.79 6.25 -15.87
CA GLY A 135 35.90 5.70 -16.87
C GLY A 135 34.40 5.95 -16.65
N THR A 136 33.98 6.28 -15.42
CA THR A 136 32.60 6.71 -15.13
C THR A 136 32.33 8.10 -15.69
N MET A 137 33.23 9.06 -15.44
CA MET A 137 33.11 10.41 -16.00
C MET A 137 33.17 10.42 -17.53
N LEU A 138 34.03 9.58 -18.13
CA LEU A 138 34.09 9.39 -19.59
C LEU A 138 32.77 8.85 -20.15
N ALA A 139 32.20 7.81 -19.54
CA ALA A 139 30.93 7.22 -19.98
C ALA A 139 29.74 8.16 -19.79
N MET A 140 29.68 8.88 -18.68
CA MET A 140 28.68 9.93 -18.45
C MET A 140 28.76 11.03 -19.53
N ALA A 141 29.96 11.45 -19.91
CA ALA A 141 30.16 12.44 -20.97
C ALA A 141 29.69 11.94 -22.34
N HIS A 142 30.06 10.71 -22.73
CA HIS A 142 29.63 10.10 -23.98
C HIS A 142 28.11 9.83 -24.02
N SER A 143 27.52 9.35 -22.92
CA SER A 143 26.06 9.17 -22.81
C SER A 143 25.32 10.48 -23.04
N MET A 144 25.76 11.56 -22.39
CA MET A 144 25.12 12.88 -22.53
C MET A 144 25.34 13.53 -23.92
N LEU A 145 26.48 13.26 -24.58
CA LEU A 145 26.69 13.64 -25.98
C LEU A 145 25.79 12.83 -26.93
N GLY A 146 25.63 11.53 -26.68
CA GLY A 146 24.70 10.66 -27.39
C GLY A 146 23.27 11.19 -27.31
N ASN A 147 22.75 11.40 -26.09
CA ASN A 147 21.43 11.96 -25.84
C ASN A 147 21.24 13.32 -26.54
N HIS A 148 22.26 14.18 -26.52
CA HIS A 148 22.24 15.45 -27.25
C HIS A 148 22.10 15.26 -28.77
N PHE A 149 22.88 14.36 -29.37
CA PHE A 149 22.82 14.12 -30.82
C PHE A 149 21.50 13.47 -31.25
N GLU A 150 20.96 12.55 -30.44
CA GLU A 150 19.64 11.93 -30.63
C GLU A 150 18.53 12.99 -30.57
N ALA A 151 18.54 13.85 -29.54
CA ALA A 151 17.59 14.96 -29.38
C ALA A 151 17.64 16.03 -30.51
N ILE A 152 18.67 16.04 -31.36
CA ILE A 152 18.72 16.89 -32.57
C ILE A 152 18.52 16.12 -33.88
N ASN A 153 18.07 14.86 -33.81
CA ASN A 153 17.88 13.93 -34.93
C ASN A 153 19.17 13.69 -35.75
N ASN A 154 20.30 13.50 -35.05
CA ASN A 154 21.59 13.11 -35.63
C ASN A 154 22.03 11.73 -35.09
N LEU A 155 21.22 10.71 -35.40
CA LEU A 155 21.38 9.33 -34.92
C LEU A 155 22.79 8.77 -35.19
N SER A 156 23.38 9.08 -36.35
CA SER A 156 24.74 8.64 -36.70
C SER A 156 25.83 9.19 -35.78
N ALA A 157 25.66 10.41 -35.25
CA ALA A 157 26.58 10.96 -34.26
C ALA A 157 26.29 10.39 -32.86
N ALA A 158 25.01 10.22 -32.49
CA ALA A 158 24.61 9.63 -31.22
C ALA A 158 25.18 8.21 -31.05
N GLU A 159 24.98 7.37 -32.07
CA GLU A 159 25.48 6.00 -32.17
C GLU A 159 27.02 5.91 -32.08
N ASN A 160 27.75 6.93 -32.53
CA ASN A 160 29.22 6.97 -32.39
C ASN A 160 29.67 7.30 -30.96
N GLU A 161 28.93 8.11 -30.22
CA GLU A 161 29.19 8.40 -28.80
C GLU A 161 28.77 7.21 -27.91
N TYR A 162 27.58 6.64 -28.12
CA TYR A 162 27.10 5.49 -27.35
C TYR A 162 27.98 4.24 -27.49
N LYS A 163 28.65 4.04 -28.64
CA LYS A 163 29.67 2.99 -28.81
C LYS A 163 30.84 3.11 -27.84
N GLN A 164 31.20 4.33 -27.39
CA GLN A 164 32.31 4.54 -26.46
C GLN A 164 31.97 4.09 -25.03
N LEU A 165 30.69 3.84 -24.72
CA LEU A 165 30.28 3.32 -23.41
C LEU A 165 30.85 1.92 -23.14
N GLY A 166 31.01 1.08 -24.16
CA GLY A 166 31.43 -0.32 -24.00
C GLY A 166 30.36 -1.23 -23.36
N ALA A 167 29.08 -0.90 -23.58
CA ALA A 167 27.97 -1.69 -23.07
C ALA A 167 27.95 -3.12 -23.66
N ILE A 168 27.55 -4.08 -22.84
CA ILE A 168 27.36 -5.49 -23.23
C ILE A 168 26.14 -5.59 -24.15
N THR A 169 26.29 -6.27 -25.29
CA THR A 169 25.21 -6.52 -26.26
C THR A 169 24.77 -7.99 -26.28
N ASP A 170 23.85 -8.31 -27.20
CA ASP A 170 23.46 -9.68 -27.53
C ASP A 170 22.87 -10.45 -26.33
N TRP A 171 21.81 -9.86 -25.80
CA TRP A 171 21.02 -10.40 -24.69
C TRP A 171 19.88 -11.32 -25.15
N GLN A 172 19.61 -12.34 -24.34
CA GLN A 172 18.35 -13.08 -24.29
C GLN A 172 17.58 -12.70 -23.03
N LEU A 173 16.25 -12.64 -23.08
CA LEU A 173 15.38 -12.29 -21.95
C LEU A 173 14.42 -13.43 -21.59
N VAL A 174 14.04 -13.53 -20.31
CA VAL A 174 12.94 -14.40 -19.85
C VAL A 174 12.26 -13.84 -18.58
N GLY A 175 10.94 -14.01 -18.51
CA GLY A 175 10.05 -13.46 -17.48
C GLY A 175 8.58 -13.57 -17.95
N GLU A 176 7.60 -13.01 -17.25
CA GLU A 176 7.66 -12.33 -15.95
C GLU A 176 7.50 -13.31 -14.80
N PHE A 177 8.39 -13.30 -13.81
CA PHE A 177 8.24 -14.09 -12.58
C PHE A 177 7.64 -13.24 -11.46
N GLU A 178 6.97 -13.87 -10.50
CA GLU A 178 6.27 -13.17 -9.40
C GLU A 178 7.22 -12.26 -8.62
N ASN A 179 6.81 -11.02 -8.34
CA ASN A 179 7.56 -10.10 -7.48
C ASN A 179 6.65 -9.21 -6.62
N ILE A 180 5.41 -9.60 -6.36
CA ILE A 180 4.50 -8.83 -5.49
C ILE A 180 5.19 -8.38 -4.21
N SER A 181 5.14 -7.06 -3.93
CA SER A 181 5.84 -6.43 -2.80
C SER A 181 7.36 -6.74 -2.72
N ALA A 182 8.06 -6.87 -3.85
CA ALA A 182 9.48 -7.24 -3.98
C ALA A 182 9.87 -8.62 -3.42
N SER A 183 8.89 -9.49 -3.15
CA SER A 183 9.12 -10.84 -2.61
C SER A 183 9.85 -11.79 -3.58
N GLY A 184 9.83 -11.49 -4.88
CA GLY A 184 10.46 -12.26 -5.93
C GLY A 184 11.99 -12.21 -5.89
N PHE A 185 12.57 -11.14 -5.34
CA PHE A 185 14.01 -10.91 -5.39
C PHE A 185 14.85 -12.09 -4.89
N HIS A 186 14.43 -12.77 -3.81
CA HIS A 186 15.17 -13.89 -3.19
C HIS A 186 14.79 -15.28 -3.73
N LYS A 187 13.75 -15.41 -4.56
CA LYS A 187 13.24 -16.70 -5.05
C LYS A 187 14.08 -17.24 -6.23
N ASP A 188 14.13 -18.56 -6.38
CA ASP A 188 14.77 -19.23 -7.51
C ASP A 188 13.70 -19.73 -8.50
N TYR A 189 13.60 -19.04 -9.64
CA TYR A 189 12.66 -19.38 -10.70
C TYR A 189 13.23 -20.39 -11.73
N GLY A 190 14.51 -20.79 -11.60
CA GLY A 190 15.20 -21.68 -12.54
C GLY A 190 16.21 -21.03 -13.50
N PRO A 191 16.07 -19.79 -14.01
CA PRO A 191 17.00 -19.19 -14.97
C PRO A 191 18.48 -19.20 -14.57
N VAL A 192 18.79 -19.17 -13.26
CA VAL A 192 20.19 -19.29 -12.78
C VAL A 192 20.80 -20.63 -13.19
N LYS A 193 20.05 -21.74 -13.12
CA LYS A 193 20.52 -23.10 -13.40
C LYS A 193 20.31 -23.53 -14.85
N GLN A 194 19.50 -22.80 -15.63
CA GLN A 194 19.07 -23.22 -16.97
C GLN A 194 19.39 -22.16 -18.03
N ALA A 195 20.53 -22.37 -18.69
CA ALA A 195 21.11 -21.43 -19.65
C ALA A 195 20.64 -21.64 -21.11
N ASP A 196 19.82 -22.66 -21.41
CA ASP A 196 19.27 -22.90 -22.75
C ASP A 196 17.73 -22.80 -22.78
N ALA A 197 17.17 -22.66 -23.98
CA ALA A 197 15.75 -22.42 -24.20
C ALA A 197 14.90 -23.71 -24.35
N LYS A 198 15.48 -24.91 -24.17
CA LYS A 198 14.78 -26.19 -24.42
C LYS A 198 13.73 -26.49 -23.33
N ASN A 199 14.02 -26.07 -22.11
CA ASN A 199 13.12 -26.20 -20.97
C ASN A 199 12.39 -24.86 -20.78
N PRO A 200 11.05 -24.81 -20.86
CA PRO A 200 10.30 -23.62 -20.51
C PRO A 200 10.22 -23.45 -18.99
N PHE A 201 10.09 -22.19 -18.57
CA PHE A 201 9.75 -21.78 -17.21
C PHE A 201 8.26 -21.44 -17.13
N ILE A 202 7.73 -21.35 -15.91
CA ILE A 202 6.36 -20.89 -15.64
C ILE A 202 6.42 -19.43 -15.16
N ASN A 203 5.68 -18.54 -15.83
CA ASN A 203 5.57 -17.13 -15.48
C ASN A 203 4.55 -16.89 -14.34
N LYS A 204 4.44 -15.64 -13.84
CA LYS A 204 3.56 -15.27 -12.71
C LYS A 204 2.05 -15.49 -12.97
N ASN A 205 1.64 -15.65 -14.24
CA ASN A 205 0.27 -15.95 -14.65
C ASN A 205 0.05 -17.46 -14.95
N GLY A 206 1.06 -18.31 -14.71
CA GLY A 206 1.00 -19.74 -15.03
C GLY A 206 1.39 -20.10 -16.47
N ALA A 207 1.81 -19.13 -17.29
CA ALA A 207 2.11 -19.34 -18.71
C ALA A 207 3.50 -19.96 -18.95
N SER A 208 3.65 -20.68 -20.06
CA SER A 208 4.90 -21.27 -20.52
C SER A 208 5.74 -20.25 -21.29
N VAL A 209 6.93 -19.94 -20.76
CA VAL A 209 7.86 -18.93 -21.29
C VAL A 209 9.29 -19.48 -21.39
N SER A 210 10.06 -19.02 -22.37
CA SER A 210 11.44 -19.45 -22.62
C SER A 210 12.34 -18.23 -22.90
N TRP A 211 13.65 -18.44 -22.87
CA TRP A 211 14.63 -17.44 -23.34
C TRP A 211 14.35 -17.05 -24.80
N PHE A 212 14.11 -15.75 -25.05
CA PHE A 212 14.02 -15.19 -26.41
C PHE A 212 15.12 -14.15 -26.65
N ASN A 213 15.55 -14.03 -27.91
CA ASN A 213 16.64 -13.13 -28.32
C ASN A 213 16.11 -11.70 -28.51
N LEU A 214 16.83 -10.69 -28.05
CA LEU A 214 16.51 -9.32 -28.46
C LEU A 214 16.75 -9.12 -29.98
N PRO A 215 15.75 -8.59 -30.72
CA PRO A 215 15.86 -8.37 -32.16
C PRO A 215 16.62 -7.07 -32.50
N ALA A 216 16.53 -6.07 -31.62
CA ALA A 216 17.17 -4.77 -31.74
C ALA A 216 17.43 -4.17 -30.35
N TYR A 217 18.02 -2.96 -30.29
CA TYR A 217 18.37 -2.26 -29.06
C TYR A 217 17.98 -0.77 -29.15
N ARG A 218 17.84 -0.12 -27.99
CA ARG A 218 17.92 1.35 -27.88
C ARG A 218 19.34 1.81 -28.26
N HIS A 219 19.47 3.03 -28.81
CA HIS A 219 20.80 3.59 -29.13
C HIS A 219 21.64 3.84 -27.87
N ASP A 220 21.00 4.31 -26.78
CA ASP A 220 21.62 4.56 -25.46
C ASP A 220 22.15 3.31 -24.74
N ARG A 221 21.90 2.12 -25.29
CA ARG A 221 22.35 0.80 -24.79
C ARG A 221 21.78 0.36 -23.45
N TRP A 222 20.73 1.02 -22.97
CA TRP A 222 19.91 0.48 -21.88
C TRP A 222 19.00 -0.65 -22.40
N ILE A 223 18.88 -1.70 -21.60
CA ILE A 223 17.93 -2.80 -21.79
C ILE A 223 16.72 -2.48 -20.92
N ASP A 224 15.66 -1.98 -21.55
CA ASP A 224 14.42 -1.57 -20.87
C ASP A 224 13.33 -2.61 -21.09
N PHE A 225 12.91 -3.25 -20.00
CA PHE A 225 11.97 -4.37 -20.05
C PHE A 225 10.54 -3.95 -20.38
N THR A 226 10.19 -2.66 -20.27
CA THR A 226 8.84 -2.16 -20.58
C THR A 226 8.50 -2.26 -22.08
N TYR A 227 9.50 -2.42 -22.95
CA TYR A 227 9.32 -2.73 -24.37
C TYR A 227 9.03 -4.21 -24.63
N HIS A 228 9.09 -5.08 -23.61
CA HIS A 228 9.09 -6.54 -23.77
C HIS A 228 8.06 -7.26 -22.88
N PHE A 229 7.74 -6.68 -21.72
CA PHE A 229 7.00 -7.30 -20.61
C PHE A 229 6.08 -6.29 -19.90
N TYR A 230 5.08 -6.78 -19.18
CA TYR A 230 4.37 -6.02 -18.14
C TYR A 230 5.20 -6.05 -16.85
N THR A 231 6.07 -5.05 -16.69
CA THR A 231 7.12 -5.10 -15.66
C THR A 231 6.64 -4.98 -14.21
N HIS A 232 5.38 -4.62 -13.96
CA HIS A 232 4.89 -4.41 -12.60
C HIS A 232 4.72 -5.72 -11.82
N ASN A 233 5.24 -5.73 -10.58
CA ASN A 233 5.37 -6.92 -9.74
C ASN A 233 6.04 -8.09 -10.49
N SER A 234 7.10 -7.79 -11.25
CA SER A 234 7.84 -8.76 -12.05
C SER A 234 9.32 -8.86 -11.67
N VAL A 235 9.82 -10.09 -11.54
CA VAL A 235 11.24 -10.42 -11.72
C VAL A 235 11.45 -10.83 -13.17
N ILE A 236 12.48 -10.27 -13.81
CA ILE A 236 12.86 -10.53 -15.20
C ILE A 236 14.37 -10.81 -15.24
N TYR A 237 14.76 -11.80 -16.04
CA TYR A 237 16.17 -12.17 -16.23
C TYR A 237 16.64 -11.82 -17.65
N ALA A 238 17.92 -11.45 -17.74
CA ALA A 238 18.64 -11.23 -18.99
C ALA A 238 19.96 -12.02 -18.97
N GLN A 239 20.29 -12.76 -20.04
CA GLN A 239 21.58 -13.46 -20.16
C GLN A 239 22.30 -13.19 -21.48
N THR A 240 23.62 -13.32 -21.47
CA THR A 240 24.49 -13.25 -22.65
C THR A 240 25.81 -13.99 -22.41
N PHE A 241 26.53 -14.30 -23.49
CA PHE A 241 27.78 -15.06 -23.45
C PHE A 241 28.94 -14.22 -24.00
N VAL A 242 29.91 -13.92 -23.15
CA VAL A 242 31.05 -13.03 -23.41
C VAL A 242 32.31 -13.86 -23.66
N SER A 243 32.83 -13.85 -24.89
CA SER A 243 34.14 -14.42 -25.21
C SER A 243 35.25 -13.49 -24.74
N SER A 244 36.17 -14.01 -23.92
CA SER A 244 37.37 -13.32 -23.45
C SER A 244 38.63 -13.93 -24.11
N PRO A 245 39.58 -13.11 -24.61
CA PRO A 245 40.80 -13.62 -25.25
C PRO A 245 41.79 -14.26 -24.26
N ALA A 246 41.67 -13.95 -22.96
CA ALA A 246 42.53 -14.42 -21.88
C ALA A 246 41.75 -14.56 -20.57
N ASP A 247 42.36 -15.20 -19.58
CA ASP A 247 41.92 -15.14 -18.18
C ASP A 247 42.29 -13.77 -17.59
N GLN A 248 41.33 -13.04 -17.03
CA GLN A 248 41.55 -11.66 -16.55
C GLN A 248 40.58 -11.24 -15.43
N GLU A 249 41.09 -10.48 -14.45
CA GLU A 249 40.24 -9.73 -13.51
C GLU A 249 39.87 -8.38 -14.15
N VAL A 250 38.57 -8.08 -14.15
CA VAL A 250 37.95 -6.90 -14.77
C VAL A 250 36.83 -6.37 -13.87
N GLN A 251 36.27 -5.22 -14.19
CA GLN A 251 35.14 -4.64 -13.46
C GLN A 251 33.85 -4.78 -14.26
N LEU A 252 32.86 -5.46 -13.67
CA LEU A 252 31.47 -5.35 -14.08
C LEU A 252 30.90 -4.06 -13.47
N ARG A 253 30.33 -3.21 -14.32
CA ARG A 253 29.71 -1.95 -13.92
C ARG A 253 28.28 -1.91 -14.43
N THR A 254 27.34 -1.56 -13.55
CA THR A 254 25.90 -1.61 -13.83
C THR A 254 25.16 -0.40 -13.29
N GLY A 255 24.26 0.15 -14.11
CA GLY A 255 23.13 0.99 -13.67
C GLY A 255 21.82 0.21 -13.85
N VAL A 256 20.80 0.54 -13.05
CA VAL A 256 19.51 -0.19 -13.03
C VAL A 256 18.35 0.76 -12.69
N SER A 257 17.17 0.44 -13.23
CA SER A 257 15.88 0.77 -12.61
C SER A 257 15.27 -0.53 -12.09
N GLY A 258 15.13 -0.66 -10.76
CA GLY A 258 14.69 -1.88 -10.08
C GLY A 258 15.71 -2.38 -9.06
N SER A 259 15.45 -3.55 -8.48
CA SER A 259 16.44 -4.32 -7.70
C SER A 259 17.38 -5.08 -8.65
N LEU A 260 18.54 -5.57 -8.18
CA LEU A 260 19.56 -6.14 -9.06
C LEU A 260 20.29 -7.36 -8.46
N LYS A 261 20.40 -8.44 -9.24
CA LYS A 261 21.48 -9.43 -9.07
C LYS A 261 22.23 -9.62 -10.37
N ALA A 262 23.53 -9.91 -10.26
CA ALA A 262 24.34 -10.36 -11.39
C ALA A 262 25.17 -11.59 -11.02
N TRP A 263 25.29 -12.52 -11.98
CA TRP A 263 26.15 -13.69 -11.91
C TRP A 263 27.14 -13.68 -13.08
N VAL A 264 28.35 -14.17 -12.81
CA VAL A 264 29.37 -14.45 -13.82
C VAL A 264 29.73 -15.91 -13.70
N ASN A 265 29.54 -16.68 -14.77
CA ASN A 265 29.73 -18.14 -14.76
C ASN A 265 28.99 -18.82 -13.60
N ASP A 266 27.72 -18.44 -13.40
CA ASP A 266 26.81 -18.91 -12.34
C ASP A 266 27.25 -18.60 -10.88
N LYS A 267 28.40 -17.96 -10.67
CA LYS A 267 28.77 -17.35 -9.38
C LYS A 267 28.04 -16.02 -9.22
N LEU A 268 27.28 -15.86 -8.14
CA LEU A 268 26.69 -14.57 -7.75
C LEU A 268 27.82 -13.58 -7.43
N VAL A 269 27.87 -12.44 -8.13
CA VAL A 269 28.90 -11.40 -7.92
C VAL A 269 28.33 -10.11 -7.35
N LEU A 270 27.04 -9.83 -7.59
CA LEU A 270 26.34 -8.62 -7.14
C LEU A 270 24.92 -8.98 -6.71
N SER A 271 24.45 -8.39 -5.61
CA SER A 271 23.08 -8.57 -5.10
C SER A 271 22.66 -7.33 -4.29
N GLU A 272 21.68 -6.59 -4.80
CA GLU A 272 21.05 -5.44 -4.16
C GLU A 272 19.52 -5.59 -4.21
N ALA A 273 18.90 -5.60 -3.04
CA ALA A 273 17.48 -5.91 -2.83
C ALA A 273 16.57 -4.68 -2.80
N GLU A 274 17.12 -3.48 -2.66
CA GLU A 274 16.34 -2.24 -2.77
C GLU A 274 16.16 -1.85 -4.24
N GLU A 275 14.91 -1.62 -4.64
CA GLU A 275 14.60 -1.17 -6.00
C GLU A 275 14.93 0.32 -6.14
N ARG A 276 15.83 0.65 -7.07
CA ARG A 276 16.33 2.03 -7.27
C ARG A 276 16.38 2.37 -8.76
N ASN A 277 16.13 3.63 -9.10
CA ASN A 277 16.37 4.24 -10.41
C ASN A 277 17.70 4.99 -10.37
N ASN A 278 18.79 4.31 -10.72
CA ASN A 278 20.13 4.89 -10.69
C ASN A 278 20.77 4.94 -12.08
N ASP A 279 21.85 5.70 -12.19
CA ASP A 279 22.55 5.93 -13.46
C ASP A 279 23.64 4.86 -13.71
N LEU A 280 24.23 4.88 -14.89
CA LEU A 280 25.34 4.03 -15.29
C LEU A 280 26.49 4.08 -14.26
N ASP A 281 27.17 2.94 -14.09
CA ASP A 281 28.23 2.73 -13.10
C ASP A 281 27.82 2.97 -11.64
N THR A 282 26.54 2.87 -11.25
CA THR A 282 26.17 2.99 -9.82
C THR A 282 26.68 1.81 -8.99
N TYR A 283 26.55 0.57 -9.49
CA TYR A 283 27.14 -0.59 -8.84
C TYR A 283 28.38 -1.04 -9.63
N LEU A 284 29.52 -1.08 -8.94
CA LEU A 284 30.80 -1.52 -9.48
C LEU A 284 31.25 -2.77 -8.72
N THR A 285 31.72 -3.79 -9.43
CA THR A 285 32.13 -5.07 -8.84
C THR A 285 33.30 -5.67 -9.61
N LYS A 286 34.34 -6.11 -8.88
CA LYS A 286 35.41 -6.93 -9.46
C LYS A 286 34.86 -8.31 -9.83
N ILE A 287 35.13 -8.73 -11.06
CA ILE A 287 34.79 -10.05 -11.60
C ILE A 287 36.00 -10.68 -12.28
N LYS A 288 35.99 -12.01 -12.39
CA LYS A 288 36.95 -12.77 -13.19
C LYS A 288 36.27 -13.27 -14.47
N LEU A 289 36.91 -13.04 -15.61
CA LEU A 289 36.61 -13.73 -16.87
C LEU A 289 37.65 -14.83 -17.09
N ASN A 290 37.20 -16.03 -17.44
CA ASN A 290 38.04 -17.10 -17.95
C ASN A 290 38.25 -16.92 -19.46
N LYS A 291 39.32 -17.47 -20.02
CA LYS A 291 39.56 -17.50 -21.48
C LYS A 291 38.47 -18.32 -22.18
N GLY A 292 37.95 -17.80 -23.30
CA GLY A 292 36.78 -18.37 -23.98
C GLY A 292 35.48 -17.73 -23.48
N TYR A 293 34.35 -18.42 -23.65
CA TYR A 293 33.04 -17.88 -23.29
C TYR A 293 32.77 -17.91 -21.78
N ASN A 294 32.19 -16.82 -21.29
CA ASN A 294 31.71 -16.62 -19.94
C ASN A 294 30.22 -16.28 -19.99
N ARG A 295 29.39 -16.87 -19.12
CA ARG A 295 27.97 -16.50 -19.01
C ARG A 295 27.84 -15.29 -18.09
N ILE A 296 27.19 -14.23 -18.57
CA ILE A 296 26.71 -13.12 -17.74
C ILE A 296 25.20 -13.27 -17.63
N LEU A 297 24.69 -13.33 -16.41
CA LEU A 297 23.26 -13.37 -16.09
C LEU A 297 22.93 -12.19 -15.18
N ILE A 298 21.83 -11.52 -15.46
CA ILE A 298 21.28 -10.41 -14.68
C ILE A 298 19.83 -10.75 -14.32
N GLN A 299 19.43 -10.41 -13.09
CA GLN A 299 18.05 -10.42 -12.61
C GLN A 299 17.69 -9.00 -12.18
N VAL A 300 16.55 -8.49 -12.63
CA VAL A 300 15.96 -7.24 -12.14
C VAL A 300 14.56 -7.53 -11.60
N GLY A 301 14.22 -6.99 -10.44
CA GLY A 301 12.87 -7.02 -9.88
C GLY A 301 12.27 -5.61 -9.80
N GLU A 302 11.02 -5.45 -10.24
CA GLU A 302 10.25 -4.21 -10.13
C GLU A 302 8.91 -4.46 -9.41
N SER A 303 8.57 -3.55 -8.51
CA SER A 303 7.32 -3.48 -7.74
C SER A 303 6.97 -2.05 -7.34
N TYR A 304 7.98 -1.19 -7.10
CA TYR A 304 7.80 0.20 -6.66
C TYR A 304 8.80 1.21 -7.27
N ALA A 305 9.79 0.78 -8.06
CA ALA A 305 10.68 1.70 -8.78
C ALA A 305 9.97 2.47 -9.92
N ASN A 306 8.82 1.99 -10.41
CA ASN A 306 8.04 2.49 -11.56
C ASN A 306 8.75 2.37 -12.92
N ARG A 307 9.90 1.67 -12.98
CA ARG A 307 10.68 1.38 -14.18
C ARG A 307 11.46 0.08 -13.97
N SER A 308 11.63 -0.71 -15.01
CA SER A 308 12.44 -1.94 -14.99
C SER A 308 13.40 -1.94 -16.17
N ASN A 309 14.68 -1.64 -15.91
CA ASN A 309 15.72 -1.58 -16.95
C ASN A 309 17.11 -1.77 -16.34
N PHE A 310 18.13 -2.01 -17.18
CA PHE A 310 19.53 -1.98 -16.77
C PHE A 310 20.46 -1.58 -17.93
N MET A 311 21.67 -1.13 -17.60
CA MET A 311 22.80 -1.13 -18.52
C MET A 311 24.02 -1.73 -17.83
N ALA A 312 24.71 -2.65 -18.50
CA ALA A 312 25.88 -3.36 -17.99
C ALA A 312 27.07 -3.20 -18.94
N ARG A 313 28.28 -3.04 -18.38
CA ARG A 313 29.54 -2.94 -19.14
C ARG A 313 30.73 -3.59 -18.43
N ILE A 314 31.71 -4.03 -19.21
CA ILE A 314 32.93 -4.70 -18.72
C ILE A 314 34.13 -3.78 -18.99
N THR A 315 34.88 -3.49 -17.93
CA THR A 315 35.88 -2.42 -17.93
C THR A 315 37.17 -2.81 -17.21
N ASP A 316 38.26 -2.12 -17.52
CA ASP A 316 39.54 -2.24 -16.82
C ASP A 316 39.50 -1.60 -15.42
N ALA A 317 40.64 -1.61 -14.72
CA ALA A 317 40.76 -1.01 -13.38
C ALA A 317 40.46 0.51 -13.34
N ALA A 318 40.63 1.22 -14.47
CA ALA A 318 40.34 2.65 -14.61
C ALA A 318 38.89 2.93 -15.09
N GLY A 319 38.12 1.90 -15.44
CA GLY A 319 36.76 2.01 -15.95
C GLY A 319 36.65 2.17 -17.48
N LYS A 320 37.73 1.93 -18.23
CA LYS A 320 37.73 1.98 -19.70
C LYS A 320 37.27 0.63 -20.26
N PRO A 321 36.48 0.56 -21.36
CA PRO A 321 36.01 -0.71 -21.92
C PRO A 321 37.14 -1.70 -22.25
N VAL A 322 36.95 -2.98 -21.91
CA VAL A 322 37.93 -4.03 -22.22
C VAL A 322 37.91 -4.36 -23.71
N SER A 323 39.07 -4.29 -24.36
CA SER A 323 39.22 -4.58 -25.79
C SER A 323 39.27 -6.09 -26.08
N GLY A 324 38.79 -6.49 -27.27
CA GLY A 324 38.85 -7.87 -27.74
C GLY A 324 37.78 -8.82 -27.17
N LEU A 325 36.81 -8.31 -26.39
CA LEU A 325 35.62 -9.08 -26.03
C LEU A 325 34.67 -9.23 -27.21
N ALA A 326 33.94 -10.34 -27.28
CA ALA A 326 32.86 -10.57 -28.25
C ALA A 326 31.61 -11.14 -27.56
N PHE A 327 30.43 -10.73 -27.99
CA PHE A 327 29.14 -11.07 -27.37
C PHE A 327 28.34 -12.08 -28.22
N SER A 328 27.56 -12.94 -27.57
CA SER A 328 26.69 -13.90 -28.23
C SER A 328 25.39 -14.10 -27.45
N LYS A 329 24.26 -14.01 -28.18
CA LYS A 329 22.91 -14.34 -27.70
C LYS A 329 22.51 -15.79 -27.93
N ALA A 330 23.37 -16.59 -28.56
CA ALA A 330 23.16 -18.03 -28.66
C ALA A 330 23.88 -18.69 -27.46
N PRO A 331 23.25 -19.64 -26.73
CA PRO A 331 23.91 -20.35 -25.64
C PRO A 331 25.27 -20.94 -26.04
N GLN A 332 26.30 -20.66 -25.24
CA GLN A 332 27.67 -21.13 -25.43
C GLN A 332 28.10 -22.06 -24.30
N ALA A 333 29.10 -22.90 -24.54
CA ALA A 333 29.77 -23.63 -23.47
C ALA A 333 30.67 -22.69 -22.66
N TYR A 334 30.49 -22.68 -21.34
CA TYR A 334 31.30 -21.94 -20.36
C TYR A 334 31.62 -22.87 -19.17
N THR A 335 32.58 -22.50 -18.33
CA THR A 335 32.90 -23.22 -17.09
C THR A 335 32.35 -22.44 -15.90
N ALA A 336 31.49 -23.06 -15.10
CA ALA A 336 30.93 -22.45 -13.89
C ALA A 336 32.04 -22.15 -12.85
N GLU A 337 31.95 -20.99 -12.21
CA GLU A 337 32.89 -20.50 -11.20
C GLU A 337 32.31 -20.71 -9.80
N THR A 338 33.16 -21.05 -8.83
CA THR A 338 32.74 -21.37 -7.46
C THR A 338 33.66 -20.73 -6.42
N GLY A 339 34.98 -20.72 -6.69
CA GLY A 339 36.01 -20.25 -5.76
C GLY A 339 36.25 -18.74 -5.78
N TYR A 340 35.99 -18.06 -6.90
CA TYR A 340 36.14 -16.59 -6.96
C TYR A 340 35.26 -15.89 -5.94
N GLN A 341 35.80 -14.86 -5.28
CA GLN A 341 35.06 -13.98 -4.36
C GLN A 341 35.05 -12.57 -4.96
N ALA A 342 33.87 -12.11 -5.35
CA ALA A 342 33.69 -10.77 -5.90
C ALA A 342 33.74 -9.71 -4.79
N SER A 343 34.26 -8.54 -5.10
CA SER A 343 34.27 -7.38 -4.20
C SER A 343 33.64 -6.18 -4.88
N SER A 344 32.74 -5.49 -4.18
CA SER A 344 32.25 -4.18 -4.60
C SER A 344 33.37 -3.13 -4.60
N ILE A 345 33.19 -2.07 -5.37
CA ILE A 345 34.09 -0.90 -5.41
C ILE A 345 33.24 0.32 -5.04
N PRO A 346 33.60 1.09 -3.99
CA PRO A 346 32.87 2.31 -3.64
C PRO A 346 32.85 3.35 -4.77
N VAL A 347 31.81 4.20 -4.79
CA VAL A 347 31.76 5.31 -5.75
C VAL A 347 32.74 6.39 -5.28
N PHE A 348 33.73 6.70 -6.12
CA PHE A 348 34.86 7.59 -5.81
C PHE A 348 34.47 8.98 -5.25
N ALA A 349 33.26 9.47 -5.55
CA ALA A 349 32.73 10.72 -5.01
C ALA A 349 32.26 10.59 -3.55
N GLU A 350 31.75 9.43 -3.14
CA GLU A 350 31.33 9.16 -1.75
C GLU A 350 32.54 9.21 -0.82
N GLU A 351 33.58 8.41 -1.13
CA GLU A 351 34.84 8.42 -0.39
C GLU A 351 35.45 9.82 -0.29
N TYR A 352 35.42 10.58 -1.40
CA TYR A 352 35.94 11.94 -1.43
C TYR A 352 35.22 12.88 -0.46
N PHE A 353 33.88 12.95 -0.50
CA PHE A 353 33.12 13.85 0.36
C PHE A 353 33.07 13.37 1.82
N GLU A 354 33.07 12.07 2.08
CA GLU A 354 33.25 11.55 3.44
C GLU A 354 34.59 11.97 4.06
N GLN A 355 35.70 11.86 3.30
CA GLN A 355 37.03 12.27 3.76
C GLN A 355 37.15 13.80 3.86
N LEU A 356 36.36 14.56 3.11
CA LEU A 356 36.27 16.01 3.25
C LEU A 356 35.48 16.41 4.50
N ILE A 357 34.34 15.76 4.79
CA ILE A 357 33.58 15.93 6.04
C ILE A 357 34.42 15.58 7.28
N LYS A 358 35.22 14.51 7.22
CA LYS A 358 36.14 14.11 8.30
C LYS A 358 37.21 15.20 8.61
N LYS A 359 37.53 16.06 7.64
CA LYS A 359 38.47 17.20 7.80
C LYS A 359 37.78 18.51 8.17
N GLU A 360 36.59 18.75 7.62
CA GLU A 360 35.83 20.00 7.74
C GLU A 360 34.38 19.75 8.19
N PRO A 361 34.15 19.19 9.41
CA PRO A 361 32.83 18.73 9.85
C PRO A 361 31.81 19.86 10.10
N ASN A 362 32.25 21.12 10.05
CA ASN A 362 31.38 22.29 10.23
C ASN A 362 30.92 22.91 8.89
N LYS A 363 31.44 22.47 7.73
CA LYS A 363 31.04 23.00 6.42
C LYS A 363 29.82 22.25 5.86
N ALA A 364 28.64 22.86 5.97
CA ALA A 364 27.37 22.30 5.47
C ALA A 364 27.40 21.89 3.99
N ILE A 365 28.16 22.61 3.14
CA ILE A 365 28.34 22.30 1.72
C ILE A 365 28.92 20.90 1.47
N ASN A 366 29.78 20.40 2.36
CA ASN A 366 30.38 19.08 2.20
C ASN A 366 29.34 17.96 2.39
N TYR A 367 28.40 18.16 3.32
CA TYR A 367 27.23 17.29 3.50
C TYR A 367 26.21 17.40 2.36
N VAL A 368 26.00 18.59 1.81
CA VAL A 368 25.17 18.81 0.61
C VAL A 368 25.72 18.02 -0.59
N LEU A 369 27.03 18.07 -0.84
CA LEU A 369 27.66 17.38 -1.96
C LEU A 369 27.67 15.86 -1.78
N LEU A 370 27.85 15.36 -0.56
CA LEU A 370 27.67 13.94 -0.23
C LEU A 370 26.20 13.52 -0.43
N GLY A 371 25.24 14.30 0.06
CA GLY A 371 23.82 14.02 -0.10
C GLY A 371 23.36 14.00 -1.57
N GLN A 372 23.89 14.90 -2.41
CA GLN A 372 23.70 14.86 -3.86
C GLN A 372 24.33 13.62 -4.50
N THR A 373 25.53 13.21 -4.04
CA THR A 373 26.20 11.98 -4.50
C THR A 373 25.37 10.73 -4.19
N TYR A 374 24.75 10.65 -3.01
CA TYR A 374 23.82 9.59 -2.64
C TYR A 374 22.50 9.67 -3.43
N LEU A 375 21.91 10.86 -3.55
CA LEU A 375 20.65 11.09 -4.28
C LEU A 375 20.76 10.71 -5.76
N ARG A 376 21.92 10.94 -6.39
CA ARG A 376 22.25 10.51 -7.76
C ARG A 376 22.20 8.99 -7.96
N GLN A 377 22.42 8.22 -6.90
CA GLN A 377 22.36 6.75 -6.89
C GLN A 377 21.03 6.22 -6.32
N GLU A 378 20.09 7.13 -6.01
CA GLU A 378 18.83 6.86 -5.29
C GLU A 378 19.03 6.19 -3.91
N LYS A 379 20.18 6.43 -3.28
CA LYS A 379 20.46 6.12 -1.86
C LYS A 379 19.73 7.13 -0.95
N THR A 380 18.40 7.05 -0.88
CA THR A 380 17.57 8.10 -0.26
C THR A 380 17.81 8.25 1.24
N PHE A 381 17.93 7.14 1.96
CA PHE A 381 18.22 7.11 3.41
C PHE A 381 19.52 7.86 3.74
N GLU A 382 20.58 7.58 2.99
CA GLU A 382 21.90 8.19 3.15
C GLU A 382 21.88 9.67 2.72
N ALA A 383 21.19 10.00 1.62
CA ALA A 383 20.98 11.37 1.17
C ALA A 383 20.23 12.21 2.22
N ARG A 384 19.15 11.66 2.79
CA ARG A 384 18.36 12.26 3.87
C ARG A 384 19.21 12.53 5.10
N LYS A 385 20.00 11.55 5.53
CA LYS A 385 20.91 11.68 6.68
C LYS A 385 21.97 12.77 6.44
N ALA A 386 22.52 12.86 5.23
CA ALA A 386 23.46 13.91 4.86
C ALA A 386 22.81 15.30 4.83
N PHE A 387 21.63 15.44 4.21
CA PHE A 387 20.92 16.74 4.16
C PHE A 387 20.39 17.19 5.52
N LEU A 388 19.95 16.29 6.40
CA LEU A 388 19.59 16.64 7.78
C LEU A 388 20.81 17.09 8.61
N ALA A 389 21.97 16.48 8.39
CA ALA A 389 23.24 16.95 8.99
C ALA A 389 23.63 18.35 8.46
N ALA A 390 23.43 18.61 7.17
CA ALA A 390 23.60 19.94 6.59
C ALA A 390 22.62 20.96 7.18
N GLN A 391 21.33 20.60 7.32
CA GLN A 391 20.30 21.46 7.89
C GLN A 391 20.60 21.79 9.36
N LYS A 392 21.15 20.85 10.14
CA LYS A 392 21.59 21.11 11.52
C LYS A 392 22.67 22.21 11.62
N LEU A 393 23.50 22.38 10.59
CA LEU A 393 24.50 23.44 10.49
C LEU A 393 23.94 24.75 9.89
N ALA A 394 22.79 24.68 9.20
CA ALA A 394 22.18 25.75 8.42
C ALA A 394 20.63 25.64 8.45
N PRO A 395 19.99 25.86 9.62
CA PRO A 395 18.58 25.49 9.84
C PRO A 395 17.60 26.27 8.97
N GLU A 396 17.86 27.56 8.72
CA GLU A 396 17.02 28.44 7.92
C GLU A 396 17.18 28.25 6.40
N SER A 397 18.04 27.32 5.93
CA SER A 397 18.39 27.26 4.52
C SER A 397 17.28 26.62 3.67
N SER A 398 16.59 27.45 2.92
CA SER A 398 15.55 27.03 1.97
C SER A 398 16.12 26.17 0.84
N TYR A 399 17.41 26.34 0.50
CA TYR A 399 18.13 25.48 -0.45
C TYR A 399 18.25 24.05 0.08
N ILE A 400 18.70 23.86 1.33
CA ILE A 400 18.83 22.52 1.93
C ILE A 400 17.45 21.87 2.09
N LEU A 401 16.43 22.64 2.48
CA LEU A 401 15.05 22.14 2.53
C LEU A 401 14.53 21.73 1.15
N SER A 402 14.92 22.44 0.08
CA SER A 402 14.61 22.07 -1.32
C SER A 402 15.32 20.79 -1.78
N LEU A 403 16.40 20.35 -1.11
CA LEU A 403 17.02 19.04 -1.34
C LEU A 403 16.31 17.95 -0.53
N LEU A 404 15.94 18.22 0.73
CA LEU A 404 15.11 17.32 1.54
C LEU A 404 13.75 17.05 0.89
N LEU A 405 13.12 18.05 0.30
CA LEU A 405 11.88 17.91 -0.48
C LEU A 405 11.99 16.93 -1.64
N GLN A 406 13.14 16.86 -2.33
CA GLN A 406 13.38 15.87 -3.38
C GLN A 406 13.48 14.45 -2.82
N VAL A 407 14.04 14.29 -1.61
CA VAL A 407 14.12 13.01 -0.93
C VAL A 407 12.74 12.57 -0.42
N TYR A 408 12.01 13.45 0.27
CA TYR A 408 10.65 13.18 0.75
C TYR A 408 9.69 12.82 -0.40
N SER A 409 9.84 13.44 -1.57
CA SER A 409 9.08 13.10 -2.77
C SER A 409 9.42 11.70 -3.33
N LYS A 410 10.67 11.25 -3.24
CA LYS A 410 11.08 9.88 -3.65
C LYS A 410 10.63 8.81 -2.65
N GLU A 411 10.53 9.17 -1.37
CA GLU A 411 10.11 8.27 -0.28
C GLU A 411 8.57 8.20 -0.10
N ASP A 412 7.80 8.89 -0.96
CA ASP A 412 6.36 9.17 -0.81
C ASP A 412 5.97 9.70 0.59
N ASN A 413 6.88 10.46 1.22
CA ASN A 413 6.66 11.09 2.52
C ASN A 413 5.84 12.37 2.34
N ARG A 414 4.54 12.19 2.09
CA ARG A 414 3.58 13.29 1.83
C ARG A 414 3.45 14.23 3.03
N THR A 415 3.60 13.75 4.26
CA THR A 415 3.54 14.60 5.46
C THR A 415 4.70 15.59 5.48
N GLN A 416 5.95 15.10 5.43
CA GLN A 416 7.12 15.98 5.47
C GLN A 416 7.27 16.82 4.19
N THR A 417 6.75 16.34 3.06
CA THR A 417 6.61 17.14 1.84
C THR A 417 5.68 18.33 2.09
N ALA A 418 4.46 18.10 2.55
CA ALA A 418 3.48 19.18 2.76
C ALA A 418 3.96 20.22 3.80
N THR A 419 4.44 19.77 4.97
CA THR A 419 4.92 20.69 6.02
C THR A 419 6.13 21.52 5.57
N SER A 420 7.05 20.93 4.81
CA SER A 420 8.21 21.64 4.25
C SER A 420 7.82 22.64 3.17
N LEU A 421 6.78 22.36 2.35
CA LEU A 421 6.28 23.31 1.34
C LEU A 421 5.56 24.51 1.97
N GLU A 422 4.81 24.31 3.06
CA GLU A 422 4.22 25.44 3.82
C GLU A 422 5.30 26.28 4.51
N TRP A 423 6.27 25.64 5.20
CA TRP A 423 7.41 26.36 5.80
C TRP A 423 8.14 27.24 4.77
N LEU A 424 8.36 26.71 3.56
CA LEU A 424 9.02 27.42 2.47
C LEU A 424 8.22 28.66 2.02
N LYS A 425 6.89 28.57 1.96
CA LYS A 425 6.01 29.71 1.64
C LYS A 425 6.08 30.80 2.71
N ASP A 426 6.16 30.43 3.98
CA ASP A 426 6.20 31.39 5.10
C ASP A 426 7.59 32.04 5.29
N HIS A 427 8.68 31.27 5.17
CA HIS A 427 10.03 31.71 5.56
C HIS A 427 10.89 32.17 4.37
N ASP A 428 10.57 31.74 3.15
CA ASP A 428 11.22 32.19 1.91
C ASP A 428 10.19 32.32 0.77
N PRO A 429 9.22 33.26 0.87
CA PRO A 429 8.16 33.45 -0.14
C PRO A 429 8.70 33.87 -1.52
N GLU A 430 9.94 34.36 -1.61
CA GLU A 430 10.61 34.66 -2.90
C GLU A 430 11.45 33.47 -3.42
N ASN A 431 11.41 32.31 -2.75
CA ASN A 431 11.96 31.08 -3.30
C ASN A 431 11.27 30.72 -4.63
N PRO A 432 12.01 30.21 -5.64
CA PRO A 432 11.40 29.74 -6.89
C PRO A 432 10.28 28.72 -6.69
N LEU A 433 10.44 27.79 -5.75
CA LEU A 433 9.44 26.79 -5.45
C LEU A 433 8.23 27.43 -4.74
N SER A 434 8.44 28.29 -3.74
CA SER A 434 7.38 29.08 -3.10
C SER A 434 6.58 29.91 -4.10
N LEU A 435 7.23 30.63 -5.01
CA LEU A 435 6.56 31.42 -6.05
C LEU A 435 5.74 30.54 -7.01
N ASN A 436 6.24 29.37 -7.40
CA ASN A 436 5.49 28.43 -8.25
C ASN A 436 4.30 27.79 -7.50
N LEU A 437 4.43 27.50 -6.20
CA LEU A 437 3.35 27.03 -5.34
C LEU A 437 2.28 28.10 -5.16
N LEU A 438 2.66 29.30 -4.72
CA LEU A 438 1.75 30.43 -4.50
C LEU A 438 0.99 30.80 -5.79
N TYR A 439 1.67 30.80 -6.94
CA TYR A 439 1.02 30.98 -8.24
C TYR A 439 -0.08 29.93 -8.47
N ARG A 440 0.23 28.65 -8.25
CA ARG A 440 -0.70 27.54 -8.47
C ARG A 440 -1.85 27.57 -7.45
N ASP A 441 -1.54 27.90 -6.20
CA ASP A 441 -2.51 27.96 -5.11
C ASP A 441 -3.50 29.12 -5.33
N GLU A 442 -3.07 30.27 -5.89
CA GLU A 442 -4.00 31.34 -6.31
C GLU A 442 -4.75 31.00 -7.60
N PHE A 443 -4.09 30.38 -8.59
CA PHE A 443 -4.73 29.94 -9.84
C PHE A 443 -5.83 28.90 -9.59
N ALA A 444 -5.62 27.96 -8.65
CA ALA A 444 -6.60 26.96 -8.24
C ALA A 444 -7.79 27.53 -7.42
N LYS A 445 -7.66 28.76 -6.91
CA LYS A 445 -8.77 29.54 -6.33
C LYS A 445 -9.48 30.44 -7.36
N GLU A 446 -9.12 30.28 -8.65
CA GLU A 446 -9.51 31.17 -9.76
C GLU A 446 -9.10 32.65 -9.57
N ASN A 447 -8.13 32.93 -8.70
CA ASN A 447 -7.65 34.28 -8.41
C ASN A 447 -6.55 34.70 -9.40
N TYR A 448 -6.94 34.86 -10.67
CA TYR A 448 -6.01 35.10 -11.77
C TYR A 448 -5.26 36.45 -11.66
N GLU A 449 -5.80 37.44 -10.94
CA GLU A 449 -5.11 38.71 -10.68
C GLU A 449 -3.89 38.52 -9.76
N ASN A 450 -4.07 37.86 -8.60
CA ASN A 450 -2.94 37.54 -7.72
C ASN A 450 -1.94 36.58 -8.39
N ALA A 451 -2.43 35.58 -9.14
CA ALA A 451 -1.56 34.68 -9.89
C ALA A 451 -0.72 35.45 -10.94
N ALA A 452 -1.26 36.46 -11.60
CA ALA A 452 -0.51 37.35 -12.50
C ALA A 452 0.55 38.19 -11.75
N VAL A 453 0.23 38.72 -10.56
CA VAL A 453 1.19 39.43 -9.70
C VAL A 453 2.35 38.53 -9.28
N ILE A 454 2.07 37.27 -8.91
CA ILE A 454 3.10 36.29 -8.53
C ILE A 454 3.93 35.89 -9.75
N LEU A 455 3.32 35.71 -10.92
CA LEU A 455 4.03 35.46 -12.18
C LEU A 455 4.98 36.61 -12.55
N GLY A 456 4.59 37.86 -12.30
CA GLY A 456 5.47 39.02 -12.45
C GLY A 456 6.72 38.96 -11.55
N LYS A 457 6.63 38.36 -10.35
CA LYS A 457 7.81 38.08 -9.51
C LYS A 457 8.69 36.99 -10.13
N ILE A 458 8.11 35.89 -10.62
CA ILE A 458 8.85 34.80 -11.29
C ILE A 458 9.61 35.37 -12.50
N GLU A 459 8.96 36.18 -13.34
CA GLU A 459 9.58 36.84 -14.49
C GLU A 459 10.71 37.81 -14.10
N LYS A 460 10.59 38.51 -12.97
CA LYS A 460 11.65 39.40 -12.47
C LYS A 460 12.94 38.64 -12.11
N PHE A 461 12.84 37.42 -11.58
CA PHE A 461 14.01 36.60 -11.23
C PHE A 461 14.57 35.83 -12.42
N PHE A 462 13.70 35.21 -13.23
CA PHE A 462 14.09 34.25 -14.27
C PHE A 462 14.06 34.78 -15.70
N GLY A 463 13.60 36.03 -15.89
CA GLY A 463 13.29 36.60 -17.21
C GLY A 463 12.06 35.97 -17.86
N ASN A 464 11.71 36.46 -19.06
CA ASN A 464 10.64 35.88 -19.89
C ASN A 464 11.10 34.56 -20.53
N ASN A 465 11.24 33.51 -19.72
CA ASN A 465 11.70 32.19 -20.11
C ASN A 465 10.54 31.24 -20.48
N GLU A 466 10.84 29.97 -20.79
CA GLU A 466 9.82 28.97 -21.16
C GLU A 466 8.73 28.78 -20.10
N ASN A 467 9.10 28.71 -18.81
CA ASN A 467 8.14 28.54 -17.70
C ASN A 467 7.22 29.76 -17.58
N VAL A 468 7.79 30.98 -17.63
CA VAL A 468 7.02 32.22 -17.61
C VAL A 468 6.06 32.31 -18.80
N LEU A 469 6.49 31.89 -19.99
CA LEU A 469 5.63 31.84 -21.18
C LEU A 469 4.49 30.81 -21.06
N TYR A 470 4.75 29.60 -20.52
CA TYR A 470 3.67 28.64 -20.23
C TYR A 470 2.63 29.26 -19.30
N LYS A 471 3.06 29.88 -18.20
CA LYS A 471 2.17 30.50 -17.20
C LYS A 471 1.39 31.71 -17.74
N LYS A 472 2.00 32.52 -18.63
CA LYS A 472 1.26 33.58 -19.34
C LYS A 472 0.15 33.00 -20.23
N MET A 473 0.40 31.88 -20.92
CA MET A 473 -0.62 31.19 -21.72
C MET A 473 -1.68 30.50 -20.87
N GLU A 474 -1.32 29.97 -19.71
CA GLU A 474 -2.22 29.37 -18.72
C GLU A 474 -3.22 30.42 -18.18
N LEU A 475 -2.74 31.59 -17.76
CA LEU A 475 -3.59 32.74 -17.37
C LEU A 475 -4.45 33.26 -18.52
N ALA A 476 -3.90 33.40 -19.73
CA ALA A 476 -4.67 33.83 -20.90
C ALA A 476 -5.77 32.80 -21.27
N THR A 477 -5.53 31.52 -21.02
CA THR A 477 -6.52 30.44 -21.21
C THR A 477 -7.64 30.54 -20.18
N ALA A 478 -7.32 30.71 -18.90
CA ALA A 478 -8.30 30.86 -17.83
C ALA A 478 -9.19 32.10 -18.02
N ASN A 479 -8.58 33.24 -18.38
CA ASN A 479 -9.28 34.49 -18.71
C ASN A 479 -9.99 34.46 -20.09
N LYS A 480 -9.94 33.34 -20.83
CA LYS A 480 -10.56 33.15 -22.16
C LYS A 480 -10.08 34.16 -23.22
N GLN A 481 -8.86 34.66 -23.06
CA GLN A 481 -8.19 35.67 -23.90
C GLN A 481 -7.56 35.03 -25.15
N SER A 482 -8.39 34.42 -26.01
CA SER A 482 -7.94 33.65 -27.18
C SER A 482 -6.92 34.37 -28.08
N ALA A 483 -7.03 35.68 -28.23
CA ALA A 483 -6.08 36.49 -29.00
C ALA A 483 -4.67 36.55 -28.37
N ASP A 484 -4.59 36.68 -27.04
CA ASP A 484 -3.31 36.69 -26.33
C ASP A 484 -2.68 35.30 -26.24
N ILE A 485 -3.48 34.22 -26.15
CA ILE A 485 -2.97 32.83 -26.26
C ILE A 485 -2.24 32.64 -27.60
N ILE A 486 -2.86 33.08 -28.71
CA ILE A 486 -2.26 33.01 -30.05
C ILE A 486 -0.96 33.81 -30.11
N LYS A 487 -0.99 35.08 -29.67
CA LYS A 487 0.17 35.99 -29.65
C LYS A 487 1.32 35.44 -28.80
N LEU A 488 1.04 34.90 -27.63
CA LEU A 488 2.02 34.28 -26.73
C LEU A 488 2.59 32.98 -27.33
N ALA A 489 1.78 32.16 -28.00
CA ALA A 489 2.26 30.97 -28.70
C ALA A 489 3.18 31.32 -29.89
N GLU A 490 2.88 32.40 -30.63
CA GLU A 490 3.76 32.91 -31.69
C GLU A 490 5.05 33.51 -31.14
N GLN A 491 4.99 34.30 -30.05
CA GLN A 491 6.17 34.81 -29.35
C GLN A 491 7.05 33.67 -28.82
N ALA A 492 6.46 32.68 -28.16
CA ALA A 492 7.18 31.56 -27.57
C ALA A 492 7.83 30.67 -28.64
N TYR A 493 7.15 30.41 -29.75
CA TYR A 493 7.75 29.71 -30.89
C TYR A 493 8.90 30.52 -31.53
N ALA A 494 8.76 31.86 -31.65
CA ALA A 494 9.82 32.71 -32.20
C ALA A 494 11.08 32.74 -31.31
N GLN A 495 10.89 32.74 -29.98
CA GLN A 495 11.98 32.74 -29.00
C GLN A 495 12.60 31.34 -28.81
N TYR A 496 11.78 30.28 -28.91
CA TYR A 496 12.16 28.88 -28.65
C TYR A 496 11.73 27.91 -29.77
N PRO A 497 12.22 28.06 -31.01
CA PRO A 497 11.74 27.31 -32.19
C PRO A 497 12.10 25.81 -32.21
N ASN A 498 12.80 25.31 -31.18
CA ASN A 498 13.10 23.89 -30.98
C ASN A 498 12.43 23.31 -29.72
N ASN A 499 11.62 24.08 -28.99
CA ASN A 499 10.82 23.56 -27.89
C ASN A 499 9.60 22.80 -28.46
N PRO A 500 9.37 21.52 -28.10
CA PRO A 500 8.33 20.71 -28.72
C PRO A 500 6.91 21.20 -28.40
N TYR A 501 6.68 21.79 -27.22
CA TYR A 501 5.36 22.29 -26.82
C TYR A 501 5.00 23.59 -27.55
N PHE A 502 5.92 24.57 -27.65
CA PHE A 502 5.65 25.80 -28.39
C PHE A 502 5.49 25.55 -29.90
N VAL A 503 6.24 24.58 -30.46
CA VAL A 503 6.02 24.10 -31.83
C VAL A 503 4.63 23.45 -31.96
N LYS A 504 4.19 22.62 -31.00
CA LYS A 504 2.84 22.05 -30.97
C LYS A 504 1.75 23.13 -30.91
N LEU A 505 1.90 24.15 -30.06
CA LEU A 505 0.94 25.26 -30.01
C LEU A 505 0.91 26.05 -31.32
N LYS A 506 2.08 26.40 -31.88
CA LYS A 506 2.16 27.12 -33.16
C LYS A 506 1.55 26.29 -34.32
N TYR A 507 1.76 24.98 -34.31
CA TYR A 507 1.11 24.03 -35.22
C TYR A 507 -0.42 24.03 -35.08
N LEU A 508 -0.95 24.03 -33.85
CA LEU A 508 -2.40 24.07 -33.59
C LEU A 508 -3.03 25.42 -33.96
N VAL A 509 -2.32 26.55 -33.76
CA VAL A 509 -2.74 27.87 -34.24
C VAL A 509 -2.85 27.88 -35.77
N GLU A 510 -1.86 27.36 -36.49
CA GLU A 510 -1.92 27.28 -37.95
C GLU A 510 -3.00 26.29 -38.42
N LYS A 511 -3.12 25.08 -37.86
CA LYS A 511 -4.15 24.08 -38.23
C LYS A 511 -5.56 24.60 -37.96
N SER A 512 -5.84 24.99 -36.72
CA SER A 512 -7.21 25.08 -36.19
C SER A 512 -7.76 26.50 -36.06
N VAL A 513 -6.90 27.53 -36.04
CA VAL A 513 -7.34 28.94 -36.01
C VAL A 513 -7.23 29.58 -37.38
N ARG A 514 -6.12 29.33 -38.10
CA ARG A 514 -5.86 29.91 -39.44
C ARG A 514 -6.29 29.01 -40.59
N ASN A 515 -6.79 27.79 -40.33
CA ASN A 515 -7.11 26.75 -41.32
C ASN A 515 -5.94 26.39 -42.26
N ASN A 516 -4.71 26.77 -41.90
CA ASN A 516 -3.48 26.63 -42.68
C ASN A 516 -2.89 25.22 -42.50
N THR A 517 -3.66 24.22 -42.93
CA THR A 517 -3.30 22.79 -42.89
C THR A 517 -1.94 22.51 -43.57
N ALA A 518 -1.63 23.16 -44.69
CA ALA A 518 -0.37 22.95 -45.40
C ALA A 518 0.82 23.58 -44.66
N GLY A 519 0.65 24.80 -44.14
CA GLY A 519 1.68 25.49 -43.35
C GLY A 519 1.98 24.81 -42.02
N SER A 520 0.95 24.33 -41.31
CA SER A 520 1.13 23.59 -40.05
C SER A 520 1.89 22.28 -40.27
N ALA A 521 1.51 21.48 -41.27
CA ALA A 521 2.24 20.25 -41.62
C ALA A 521 3.70 20.51 -42.06
N SER A 522 3.94 21.60 -42.80
CA SER A 522 5.29 22.02 -43.22
C SER A 522 6.17 22.47 -42.04
N LEU A 523 5.60 23.26 -41.12
CA LEU A 523 6.23 23.65 -39.86
C LEU A 523 6.66 22.41 -39.05
N MET A 524 5.74 21.47 -38.83
CA MET A 524 6.00 20.29 -38.01
C MET A 524 7.05 19.37 -38.64
N LYS A 525 7.01 19.16 -39.97
CA LYS A 525 8.07 18.45 -40.70
C LYS A 525 9.44 19.15 -40.58
N SER A 526 9.46 20.48 -40.59
CA SER A 526 10.69 21.28 -40.45
C SER A 526 11.27 21.29 -39.02
N PHE A 527 10.44 21.01 -38.01
CA PHE A 527 10.85 20.75 -36.64
C PHE A 527 11.43 19.33 -36.49
N LEU A 528 10.68 18.30 -36.91
CA LEU A 528 11.05 16.88 -36.77
C LEU A 528 12.33 16.51 -37.54
N LYS A 529 12.64 17.20 -38.64
CA LYS A 529 13.92 17.04 -39.37
C LYS A 529 15.16 17.41 -38.54
N ARG A 530 15.01 18.11 -37.41
CA ARG A 530 16.11 18.68 -36.60
C ARG A 530 15.99 18.43 -35.09
N ASN A 531 14.99 17.66 -34.68
CA ASN A 531 14.66 17.30 -33.30
C ASN A 531 13.97 15.94 -33.35
N ASP A 532 14.47 14.94 -32.64
CA ASP A 532 13.65 13.73 -32.45
C ASP A 532 12.57 14.01 -31.41
N ASN A 533 11.33 13.68 -31.75
CA ASN A 533 10.18 13.91 -30.87
C ASN A 533 8.97 13.08 -31.31
N TYR A 534 8.84 11.88 -30.75
CA TYR A 534 7.73 10.97 -31.06
C TYR A 534 6.34 11.62 -30.88
N SER A 535 6.10 12.37 -29.80
CA SER A 535 4.78 12.97 -29.53
C SER A 535 4.32 13.96 -30.61
N ASN A 536 5.23 14.76 -31.17
CA ASN A 536 4.92 15.67 -32.27
C ASN A 536 4.85 14.95 -33.62
N ALA A 537 5.60 13.86 -33.81
CA ALA A 537 5.45 12.98 -34.97
C ALA A 537 4.11 12.24 -34.96
N GLU A 538 3.65 11.79 -33.79
CA GLU A 538 2.34 11.16 -33.58
C GLU A 538 1.18 12.14 -33.81
N LEU A 539 1.28 13.38 -33.31
CA LEU A 539 0.29 14.43 -33.59
C LEU A 539 0.13 14.67 -35.10
N LEU A 540 1.24 14.73 -35.84
CA LEU A 540 1.21 14.90 -37.30
C LEU A 540 0.76 13.63 -38.04
N ALA A 541 1.06 12.44 -37.52
CA ALA A 541 0.56 11.19 -38.08
C ALA A 541 -0.96 11.07 -37.91
N GLY A 542 -1.50 11.39 -36.73
CA GLY A 542 -2.93 11.51 -36.47
C GLY A 542 -3.62 12.47 -37.44
N ASP A 543 -3.06 13.66 -37.63
CA ASP A 543 -3.52 14.67 -38.59
C ASP A 543 -3.48 14.19 -40.07
N TYR A 544 -2.61 13.23 -40.40
CA TYR A 544 -2.64 12.56 -41.70
C TYR A 544 -3.69 11.44 -41.77
N PHE A 545 -3.92 10.68 -40.70
CA PHE A 545 -4.96 9.65 -40.64
C PHE A 545 -6.37 10.27 -40.65
N GLU A 546 -6.60 11.38 -39.93
CA GLU A 546 -7.85 12.18 -39.97
C GLU A 546 -8.25 12.58 -41.40
N ARG A 547 -7.27 12.87 -42.27
CA ARG A 547 -7.48 13.24 -43.67
C ARG A 547 -7.34 12.07 -44.65
N GLY A 548 -7.30 10.83 -44.17
CA GLY A 548 -7.15 9.62 -45.01
C GLY A 548 -5.78 9.44 -45.68
N ASN A 549 -4.79 10.30 -45.42
CA ASN A 549 -3.44 10.18 -45.98
C ASN A 549 -2.58 9.21 -45.16
N VAL A 550 -3.01 7.95 -45.14
CA VAL A 550 -2.37 6.86 -44.39
C VAL A 550 -0.87 6.71 -44.71
N ALA A 551 -0.48 6.96 -45.96
CA ALA A 551 0.90 6.81 -46.42
C ALA A 551 1.88 7.76 -45.71
N GLU A 552 1.55 9.06 -45.60
CA GLU A 552 2.42 10.02 -44.89
C GLU A 552 2.37 9.83 -43.36
N GLY A 553 1.25 9.39 -42.79
CA GLY A 553 1.17 9.05 -41.37
C GLY A 553 2.04 7.85 -41.00
N LEU A 554 1.96 6.75 -41.75
CA LEU A 554 2.79 5.56 -41.52
C LEU A 554 4.29 5.81 -41.79
N LYS A 555 4.62 6.74 -42.71
CA LYS A 555 5.99 7.17 -42.97
C LYS A 555 6.63 7.87 -41.76
N LEU A 556 5.86 8.66 -41.00
CA LEU A 556 6.32 9.25 -39.73
C LEU A 556 6.57 8.17 -38.67
N TYR A 557 5.72 7.15 -38.57
CA TYR A 557 5.96 6.01 -37.68
C TYR A 557 7.18 5.17 -38.11
N GLY A 558 7.42 5.00 -39.41
CA GLY A 558 8.64 4.39 -39.93
C GLY A 558 9.91 5.19 -39.61
N GLN A 559 9.83 6.53 -39.58
CA GLN A 559 10.92 7.40 -39.14
C GLN A 559 11.15 7.30 -37.63
N ALA A 560 10.09 7.26 -36.82
CA ALA A 560 10.21 7.07 -35.37
C ALA A 560 10.80 5.69 -35.01
N LEU A 561 10.43 4.62 -35.73
CA LEU A 561 11.03 3.29 -35.58
C LEU A 561 12.50 3.23 -36.03
N ALA A 562 12.95 4.15 -36.90
CA ALA A 562 14.37 4.26 -37.24
C ALA A 562 15.21 4.95 -36.13
N GLY A 563 14.60 5.81 -35.31
CA GLY A 563 15.20 6.37 -34.10
C GLY A 563 15.02 5.50 -32.84
N SER A 564 13.99 4.65 -32.79
CA SER A 564 13.76 3.71 -31.69
C SER A 564 13.33 2.33 -32.21
N PRO A 565 14.28 1.47 -32.64
CA PRO A 565 13.98 0.17 -33.26
C PRO A 565 13.26 -0.85 -32.36
N VAL A 566 13.22 -0.62 -31.04
CA VAL A 566 12.52 -1.48 -30.07
C VAL A 566 11.14 -0.94 -29.65
N ALA A 567 10.67 0.17 -30.23
CA ALA A 567 9.43 0.83 -29.83
C ALA A 567 8.16 0.06 -30.24
N VAL A 568 7.90 -1.06 -29.54
CA VAL A 568 6.82 -2.01 -29.82
C VAL A 568 5.44 -1.34 -29.92
N GLY A 569 5.15 -0.33 -29.08
CA GLY A 569 3.89 0.41 -29.13
C GLY A 569 3.64 1.11 -30.47
N ILE A 570 4.68 1.53 -31.19
CA ILE A 570 4.55 2.07 -32.55
C ILE A 570 4.25 0.94 -33.54
N GLN A 571 4.95 -0.19 -33.40
CA GLN A 571 4.78 -1.35 -34.27
C GLN A 571 3.38 -2.00 -34.13
N HIS A 572 2.82 -2.03 -32.92
CA HIS A 572 1.43 -2.43 -32.64
C HIS A 572 0.41 -1.42 -33.21
N LYS A 573 0.63 -0.11 -33.01
CA LYS A 573 -0.21 0.95 -33.61
C LYS A 573 -0.29 0.84 -35.14
N ILE A 574 0.80 0.50 -35.82
CA ILE A 574 0.80 0.23 -37.28
C ILE A 574 -0.14 -0.95 -37.62
N GLY A 575 -0.13 -2.02 -36.82
CA GLY A 575 -1.04 -3.15 -36.96
C GLY A 575 -2.51 -2.74 -36.81
N ASN A 576 -2.82 -1.98 -35.75
CA ASN A 576 -4.16 -1.48 -35.46
C ASN A 576 -4.72 -0.60 -36.60
N ILE A 577 -3.87 0.26 -37.18
CA ILE A 577 -4.22 1.10 -38.33
C ILE A 577 -4.48 0.27 -39.57
N TYR A 578 -3.64 -0.72 -39.89
CA TYR A 578 -3.93 -1.61 -41.02
C TYR A 578 -5.18 -2.47 -40.78
N SER A 579 -5.47 -2.87 -39.54
CA SER A 579 -6.69 -3.60 -39.18
C SER A 579 -7.95 -2.76 -39.31
N SER A 580 -7.95 -1.49 -38.90
CA SER A 580 -9.11 -0.59 -39.07
C SER A 580 -9.36 -0.21 -40.53
N LEU A 581 -8.30 -0.19 -41.35
CA LEU A 581 -8.36 -0.08 -42.81
C LEU A 581 -8.68 -1.42 -43.52
N GLN A 582 -9.00 -2.48 -42.77
CA GLN A 582 -9.30 -3.84 -43.27
C GLN A 582 -8.18 -4.48 -44.13
N ASN A 583 -6.96 -3.95 -44.06
CA ASN A 583 -5.78 -4.47 -44.74
C ASN A 583 -5.09 -5.53 -43.87
N TYR A 584 -5.82 -6.60 -43.57
CA TYR A 584 -5.44 -7.59 -42.56
C TYR A 584 -4.08 -8.26 -42.83
N LYS A 585 -3.64 -8.37 -44.09
CA LYS A 585 -2.30 -8.88 -44.43
C LYS A 585 -1.18 -7.98 -43.88
N LYS A 586 -1.31 -6.65 -44.04
CA LYS A 586 -0.33 -5.70 -43.49
C LYS A 586 -0.48 -5.50 -41.98
N ALA A 587 -1.68 -5.74 -41.45
CA ALA A 587 -1.89 -5.82 -40.00
C ALA A 587 -1.14 -7.02 -39.42
N GLU A 588 -1.27 -8.21 -40.02
CA GLU A 588 -0.49 -9.41 -39.66
C GLU A 588 1.02 -9.14 -39.72
N GLU A 589 1.55 -8.58 -40.82
CA GLU A 589 2.97 -8.23 -40.92
C GLU A 589 3.46 -7.34 -39.77
N ALA A 590 2.62 -6.44 -39.28
CA ALA A 590 2.93 -5.52 -38.19
C ALA A 590 2.80 -6.18 -36.81
N TYR A 591 1.77 -7.00 -36.58
CA TYR A 591 1.60 -7.77 -35.34
C TYR A 591 2.69 -8.85 -35.19
N ASN A 592 3.10 -9.53 -36.27
CA ASN A 592 4.23 -10.46 -36.25
C ASN A 592 5.54 -9.76 -35.85
N LYS A 593 5.80 -8.54 -36.35
CA LYS A 593 6.94 -7.71 -35.90
C LYS A 593 6.83 -7.28 -34.44
N THR A 594 5.60 -7.05 -33.96
CA THR A 594 5.31 -6.73 -32.55
C THR A 594 5.68 -7.92 -31.65
N LEU A 595 5.25 -9.13 -32.00
CA LEU A 595 5.52 -10.37 -31.26
C LEU A 595 7.00 -10.81 -31.30
N VAL A 596 7.76 -10.42 -32.33
CA VAL A 596 9.23 -10.60 -32.36
C VAL A 596 9.96 -9.75 -31.32
N ILE A 597 9.36 -8.62 -30.88
CA ILE A 597 9.90 -7.77 -29.81
C ILE A 597 9.36 -8.23 -28.45
N SER A 598 8.06 -8.57 -28.35
CA SER A 598 7.36 -8.81 -27.08
C SER A 598 6.48 -10.06 -27.15
N PRO A 599 7.08 -11.27 -27.17
CA PRO A 599 6.36 -12.53 -27.47
C PRO A 599 5.38 -12.98 -26.38
N TYR A 600 5.44 -12.39 -25.18
CA TYR A 600 4.66 -12.82 -24.01
C TYR A 600 3.56 -11.84 -23.58
N ILE A 601 3.20 -10.90 -24.47
CA ILE A 601 2.07 -9.97 -24.27
C ILE A 601 0.78 -10.56 -24.88
N GLY A 602 -0.12 -11.06 -24.03
CA GLY A 602 -1.34 -11.77 -24.47
C GLY A 602 -2.26 -10.96 -25.40
N SER A 603 -2.38 -9.65 -25.19
CA SER A 603 -3.21 -8.75 -26.02
C SER A 603 -2.73 -8.65 -27.47
N TYR A 604 -1.41 -8.72 -27.72
CA TYR A 604 -0.85 -8.74 -29.08
C TYR A 604 -1.17 -10.04 -29.82
N TRP A 605 -1.26 -11.16 -29.10
CA TRP A 605 -1.77 -12.42 -29.66
C TRP A 605 -3.29 -12.35 -29.95
N ALA A 606 -4.08 -11.69 -29.10
CA ALA A 606 -5.51 -11.50 -29.33
C ALA A 606 -5.81 -10.67 -30.60
N ASP A 607 -5.06 -9.58 -30.81
CA ASP A 607 -5.19 -8.74 -32.01
C ASP A 607 -4.74 -9.47 -33.29
N LEU A 608 -3.66 -10.26 -33.22
CA LEU A 608 -3.28 -11.16 -34.32
C LEU A 608 -4.35 -12.23 -34.57
N GLY A 609 -4.95 -12.80 -33.52
CA GLY A 609 -6.04 -13.78 -33.63
C GLY A 609 -7.26 -13.23 -34.36
N ARG A 610 -7.70 -12.01 -33.99
CA ARG A 610 -8.77 -11.28 -34.67
C ARG A 610 -8.44 -11.00 -36.14
N THR A 611 -7.18 -10.69 -36.43
CA THR A 611 -6.68 -10.44 -37.79
C THR A 611 -6.65 -11.72 -38.64
N LYS A 612 -6.23 -12.85 -38.05
CA LYS A 612 -6.25 -14.17 -38.69
C LYS A 612 -7.66 -14.65 -39.00
N ASP A 613 -8.62 -14.41 -38.10
CA ASP A 613 -10.03 -14.72 -38.35
C ASP A 613 -10.61 -13.88 -39.50
N ALA A 614 -10.32 -12.57 -39.51
CA ALA A 614 -10.70 -11.67 -40.61
C ALA A 614 -10.03 -11.99 -41.97
N LEU A 615 -8.95 -12.77 -41.97
CA LEU A 615 -8.32 -13.35 -43.18
C LEU A 615 -8.94 -14.70 -43.61
N GLY A 616 -9.81 -15.30 -42.79
CA GLY A 616 -10.32 -16.66 -42.96
C GLY A 616 -9.39 -17.76 -42.43
N ASN A 617 -8.25 -17.40 -41.83
CA ASN A 617 -7.24 -18.33 -41.32
C ASN A 617 -7.61 -18.86 -39.92
N LYS A 618 -8.80 -19.47 -39.83
CA LYS A 618 -9.46 -19.91 -38.59
C LYS A 618 -8.56 -20.73 -37.63
N THR A 619 -7.74 -21.64 -38.16
CA THR A 619 -6.82 -22.46 -37.36
C THR A 619 -5.73 -21.62 -36.69
N GLU A 620 -5.19 -20.62 -37.39
CA GLU A 620 -4.18 -19.72 -36.83
C GLU A 620 -4.81 -18.76 -35.82
N ALA A 621 -6.04 -18.30 -36.07
CA ALA A 621 -6.81 -17.49 -35.11
C ALA A 621 -7.04 -18.22 -33.79
N ILE A 622 -7.47 -19.49 -33.84
CA ILE A 622 -7.64 -20.37 -32.67
C ILE A 622 -6.32 -20.52 -31.89
N ASN A 623 -5.19 -20.70 -32.57
CA ASN A 623 -3.89 -20.81 -31.91
C ASN A 623 -3.44 -19.49 -31.26
N CYS A 624 -3.71 -18.35 -31.91
CA CYS A 624 -3.40 -17.03 -31.36
C CYS A 624 -4.24 -16.73 -30.11
N TYR A 625 -5.56 -16.97 -30.15
CA TYR A 625 -6.41 -16.80 -28.96
C TYR A 625 -6.01 -17.76 -27.82
N LYS A 626 -5.60 -19.00 -28.12
CA LYS A 626 -5.07 -19.92 -27.11
C LYS A 626 -3.80 -19.38 -26.44
N LYS A 627 -2.86 -18.80 -27.20
CA LYS A 627 -1.66 -18.16 -26.61
C LYS A 627 -2.00 -16.86 -25.85
N ALA A 628 -3.00 -16.10 -26.30
CA ALA A 628 -3.51 -14.94 -25.59
C ALA A 628 -4.05 -15.30 -24.19
N ILE A 629 -4.88 -16.33 -24.11
CA ILE A 629 -5.49 -16.84 -22.87
C ILE A 629 -4.43 -17.51 -21.97
N GLU A 630 -3.45 -18.21 -22.54
CA GLU A 630 -2.33 -18.77 -21.76
C GLU A 630 -1.53 -17.67 -21.05
N LEU A 631 -1.30 -16.53 -21.72
CA LEU A 631 -0.54 -15.40 -21.19
C LEU A 631 -1.38 -14.47 -20.28
N ASN A 632 -2.69 -14.41 -20.50
CA ASN A 632 -3.66 -13.70 -19.66
C ASN A 632 -4.97 -14.52 -19.56
N PRO A 633 -5.11 -15.36 -18.51
CA PRO A 633 -6.33 -16.15 -18.30
C PRO A 633 -7.60 -15.30 -18.18
N SER A 634 -7.53 -14.05 -17.72
CA SER A 634 -8.70 -13.18 -17.54
C SER A 634 -9.12 -12.42 -18.82
N ASP A 635 -8.61 -12.76 -20.00
CA ASP A 635 -9.14 -12.23 -21.26
C ASP A 635 -10.44 -12.95 -21.68
N TYR A 636 -11.53 -12.59 -21.00
CA TYR A 636 -12.90 -13.03 -21.33
C TYR A 636 -13.31 -12.74 -22.78
N SER A 637 -12.65 -11.81 -23.48
CA SER A 637 -12.94 -11.51 -24.90
C SER A 637 -12.30 -12.56 -25.81
N SER A 638 -11.02 -12.86 -25.60
CA SER A 638 -10.34 -13.96 -26.31
C SER A 638 -10.96 -15.31 -26.02
N ILE A 639 -11.40 -15.57 -24.78
CA ILE A 639 -12.16 -16.78 -24.41
C ILE A 639 -13.44 -16.90 -25.24
N LYS A 640 -14.23 -15.82 -25.32
CA LYS A 640 -15.51 -15.83 -26.05
C LYS A 640 -15.31 -16.06 -27.55
N GLU A 641 -14.36 -15.35 -28.15
CA GLU A 641 -14.05 -15.50 -29.58
C GLU A 641 -13.45 -16.87 -29.90
N LEU A 642 -12.60 -17.44 -29.02
CA LEU A 642 -12.12 -18.82 -29.16
C LEU A 642 -13.27 -19.83 -29.18
N ARG A 643 -14.21 -19.76 -28.21
CA ARG A 643 -15.36 -20.70 -28.16
C ARG A 643 -16.23 -20.60 -29.42
N LYS A 644 -16.54 -19.38 -29.85
CA LYS A 644 -17.27 -19.08 -31.09
C LYS A 644 -16.56 -19.68 -32.32
N LEU A 645 -15.25 -19.54 -32.43
CA LEU A 645 -14.49 -20.17 -33.52
C LEU A 645 -14.49 -21.70 -33.43
N GLU A 646 -14.34 -22.28 -32.24
CA GLU A 646 -14.44 -23.73 -32.05
C GLU A 646 -15.88 -24.28 -32.24
N GLY A 647 -16.86 -23.44 -32.56
CA GLY A 647 -18.25 -23.84 -32.80
C GLY A 647 -19.01 -24.21 -31.53
N LYS A 648 -18.53 -23.73 -30.38
CA LYS A 648 -19.05 -24.05 -29.05
C LYS A 648 -20.03 -22.98 -28.59
N LYS A 649 -20.98 -23.40 -27.74
CA LYS A 649 -21.92 -22.52 -27.02
C LYS A 649 -21.21 -21.44 -26.20
N ASP A 650 -21.88 -20.30 -25.98
CA ASP A 650 -21.49 -19.38 -24.91
C ASP A 650 -21.58 -20.12 -23.57
N VAL A 651 -20.68 -19.85 -22.62
CA VAL A 651 -20.62 -20.61 -21.36
C VAL A 651 -21.91 -20.53 -20.56
N PHE A 652 -22.65 -19.43 -20.67
CA PHE A 652 -23.91 -19.26 -19.95
C PHE A 652 -25.10 -20.03 -20.58
N GLU A 653 -24.95 -20.55 -21.80
CA GLU A 653 -25.95 -21.45 -22.45
C GLU A 653 -25.86 -22.91 -21.98
N HIS A 654 -24.95 -23.21 -21.05
CA HIS A 654 -24.86 -24.50 -20.35
C HIS A 654 -25.69 -24.57 -19.08
N PHE A 655 -26.04 -23.43 -18.48
CA PHE A 655 -26.98 -23.39 -17.35
C PHE A 655 -28.43 -23.47 -17.87
N PRO A 656 -29.36 -24.08 -17.11
CA PRO A 656 -30.78 -24.07 -17.46
C PRO A 656 -31.33 -22.63 -17.55
N ALA A 657 -32.10 -22.33 -18.60
CA ALA A 657 -32.75 -21.04 -18.75
C ALA A 657 -33.86 -20.84 -17.70
N VAL A 658 -33.87 -19.68 -17.05
CA VAL A 658 -34.81 -19.32 -15.98
C VAL A 658 -35.90 -18.39 -16.55
N ASP A 659 -37.15 -18.87 -16.65
CA ASP A 659 -38.29 -17.99 -16.95
C ASP A 659 -38.73 -17.26 -15.68
N VAL A 660 -38.02 -16.17 -15.39
CA VAL A 660 -38.28 -15.27 -14.27
C VAL A 660 -39.73 -14.74 -14.26
N TYR A 661 -40.36 -14.56 -15.43
CA TYR A 661 -41.72 -14.00 -15.50
C TYR A 661 -42.77 -15.06 -15.19
N ALA A 662 -42.58 -16.30 -15.65
CA ALA A 662 -43.41 -17.43 -15.22
C ALA A 662 -43.28 -17.69 -13.72
N LEU A 663 -42.06 -17.65 -13.18
CA LEU A 663 -41.81 -17.81 -11.74
C LEU A 663 -42.43 -16.69 -10.91
N ALA A 664 -42.24 -15.42 -11.27
CA ALA A 664 -42.84 -14.27 -10.56
C ALA A 664 -44.38 -14.30 -10.60
N LYS A 665 -44.97 -14.75 -11.72
CA LYS A 665 -46.43 -14.93 -11.86
C LYS A 665 -46.96 -16.12 -11.06
N ALA A 666 -46.19 -17.21 -10.95
CA ALA A 666 -46.56 -18.40 -10.18
C ALA A 666 -46.30 -18.25 -8.66
N ALA A 667 -45.46 -17.30 -8.26
CA ALA A 667 -45.12 -17.05 -6.87
C ALA A 667 -46.38 -16.73 -6.02
N PRO A 668 -46.57 -17.38 -4.84
CA PRO A 668 -47.75 -17.17 -4.00
C PRO A 668 -48.08 -15.72 -3.65
N ALA A 669 -49.32 -15.48 -3.22
CA ALA A 669 -49.74 -14.21 -2.64
C ALA A 669 -49.30 -14.08 -1.17
N ALA A 670 -49.26 -12.85 -0.64
CA ALA A 670 -48.85 -12.57 0.74
C ALA A 670 -49.64 -13.37 1.81
N ALA A 671 -50.89 -13.73 1.53
CA ALA A 671 -51.70 -14.58 2.42
C ALA A 671 -51.12 -15.99 2.67
N ALA A 672 -50.17 -16.46 1.86
CA ALA A 672 -49.44 -17.72 2.10
C ALA A 672 -48.24 -17.56 3.07
N TYR A 673 -47.79 -16.33 3.32
CA TYR A 673 -46.64 -15.98 4.16
C TYR A 673 -46.94 -14.70 4.98
N PRO A 674 -47.98 -14.69 5.83
CA PRO A 674 -48.48 -13.45 6.45
C PRO A 674 -47.45 -12.72 7.32
N GLU A 675 -46.54 -13.47 7.95
CA GLU A 675 -45.51 -12.95 8.87
C GLU A 675 -44.17 -12.59 8.20
N ASP A 676 -44.05 -12.73 6.86
CA ASP A 676 -42.80 -12.51 6.14
C ASP A 676 -42.87 -11.31 5.20
N LYS A 677 -41.81 -10.48 5.20
CA LYS A 677 -41.74 -9.21 4.45
C LYS A 677 -41.64 -9.40 2.93
N GLY A 678 -41.03 -10.50 2.50
CA GLY A 678 -40.72 -10.80 1.11
C GLY A 678 -40.53 -12.31 0.92
N LEU A 679 -40.67 -12.78 -0.32
CA LEU A 679 -40.44 -14.16 -0.72
C LEU A 679 -39.36 -14.19 -1.80
N ILE A 680 -38.26 -14.92 -1.58
CA ILE A 680 -37.28 -15.16 -2.63
C ILE A 680 -37.89 -16.18 -3.60
N VAL A 681 -38.28 -15.68 -4.78
CA VAL A 681 -38.90 -16.49 -5.84
C VAL A 681 -37.84 -17.36 -6.52
N HIS A 682 -36.66 -16.80 -6.74
CA HIS A 682 -35.49 -17.50 -7.27
C HIS A 682 -34.22 -16.75 -6.85
N ASP A 683 -33.24 -17.46 -6.31
CA ASP A 683 -31.86 -16.98 -6.27
C ASP A 683 -30.96 -18.06 -6.89
N GLU A 684 -30.22 -17.69 -7.93
CA GLU A 684 -29.23 -18.58 -8.55
C GLU A 684 -27.94 -17.84 -8.87
N VAL A 685 -26.84 -18.35 -8.33
CA VAL A 685 -25.47 -17.99 -8.74
C VAL A 685 -24.98 -19.01 -9.78
N GLN A 686 -24.53 -18.50 -10.92
CA GLN A 686 -23.95 -19.25 -12.04
C GLN A 686 -22.47 -18.87 -12.15
N ARG A 687 -21.60 -19.60 -11.44
CA ARG A 687 -20.14 -19.40 -11.44
C ARG A 687 -19.52 -20.21 -12.58
N VAL A 688 -18.68 -19.58 -13.38
CA VAL A 688 -17.85 -20.20 -14.43
C VAL A 688 -16.38 -20.08 -14.01
N VAL A 689 -15.62 -21.18 -14.11
CA VAL A 689 -14.18 -21.22 -13.81
C VAL A 689 -13.42 -21.86 -14.99
N TYR A 690 -12.59 -21.04 -15.62
CA TYR A 690 -11.90 -21.35 -16.88
C TYR A 690 -10.57 -22.11 -16.67
N PRO A 691 -10.03 -22.75 -17.72
CA PRO A 691 -8.64 -23.20 -17.71
C PRO A 691 -7.71 -22.02 -17.38
N GLY A 692 -6.83 -22.18 -16.40
CA GLY A 692 -5.97 -21.09 -15.90
C GLY A 692 -6.58 -20.27 -14.75
N GLY A 693 -7.77 -20.63 -14.23
CA GLY A 693 -8.29 -20.14 -12.95
C GLY A 693 -9.15 -18.88 -13.00
N ALA A 694 -9.12 -18.13 -14.11
CA ALA A 694 -10.01 -16.99 -14.33
C ALA A 694 -11.49 -17.39 -14.14
N SER A 695 -12.28 -16.50 -13.55
CA SER A 695 -13.62 -16.81 -13.09
C SER A 695 -14.59 -15.66 -13.25
N GLU A 696 -15.83 -15.98 -13.61
CA GLU A 696 -16.91 -15.00 -13.66
C GLU A 696 -18.20 -15.62 -13.13
N GLU A 697 -19.07 -14.77 -12.62
CA GLU A 697 -20.38 -15.13 -12.08
C GLU A 697 -21.46 -14.39 -12.84
N LYS A 698 -22.61 -15.04 -12.99
CA LYS A 698 -23.89 -14.39 -13.24
C LYS A 698 -24.85 -14.76 -12.12
N ARG A 699 -25.47 -13.78 -11.48
CA ARG A 699 -26.50 -14.01 -10.47
C ARG A 699 -27.86 -13.56 -10.98
N ILE A 700 -28.85 -14.43 -10.86
CA ILE A 700 -30.25 -14.19 -11.20
C ILE A 700 -31.03 -14.19 -9.88
N PHE A 701 -31.47 -13.00 -9.44
CA PHE A 701 -32.17 -12.80 -8.18
C PHE A 701 -33.58 -12.24 -8.43
N VAL A 702 -34.57 -12.88 -7.81
CA VAL A 702 -36.00 -12.56 -7.96
C VAL A 702 -36.67 -12.62 -6.59
N VAL A 703 -37.23 -11.51 -6.13
CA VAL A 703 -37.89 -11.40 -4.82
C VAL A 703 -39.25 -10.73 -4.95
N LYS A 704 -40.28 -11.29 -4.31
CA LYS A 704 -41.63 -10.73 -4.26
C LYS A 704 -41.85 -9.95 -2.98
N VAL A 705 -42.35 -8.72 -3.09
CA VAL A 705 -42.69 -7.86 -1.96
C VAL A 705 -44.05 -8.27 -1.41
N LEU A 706 -44.14 -8.63 -0.12
CA LEU A 706 -45.36 -9.18 0.47
C LEU A 706 -46.13 -8.20 1.37
N ASN A 707 -45.44 -7.22 1.96
CA ASN A 707 -46.06 -6.18 2.80
C ASN A 707 -45.26 -4.87 2.75
N THR A 708 -45.77 -3.82 3.42
CA THR A 708 -45.16 -2.47 3.43
C THR A 708 -43.73 -2.46 3.97
N LYS A 709 -43.38 -3.33 4.93
CA LYS A 709 -41.99 -3.45 5.40
C LYS A 709 -41.09 -4.05 4.32
N GLY A 710 -41.60 -5.00 3.54
CA GLY A 710 -40.93 -5.48 2.34
C GLY A 710 -40.71 -4.37 1.30
N LEU A 711 -41.66 -3.46 1.12
CA LEU A 711 -41.53 -2.34 0.18
C LEU A 711 -40.40 -1.39 0.62
N GLU A 712 -40.37 -1.00 1.90
CA GLU A 712 -39.31 -0.14 2.45
C GLU A 712 -37.93 -0.82 2.41
N ASP A 713 -37.86 -2.13 2.66
CA ASP A 713 -36.61 -2.90 2.64
C ASP A 713 -36.09 -3.22 1.21
N TRP A 714 -36.93 -3.13 0.16
CA TRP A 714 -36.60 -3.55 -1.21
C TRP A 714 -36.71 -2.48 -2.31
N LYS A 715 -37.20 -1.26 -2.01
CA LYS A 715 -37.22 -0.13 -2.96
C LYS A 715 -35.84 0.26 -3.51
N GLU A 716 -34.79 -0.09 -2.76
CA GLU A 716 -33.38 0.13 -3.07
C GLU A 716 -32.63 -1.21 -2.93
N TYR A 717 -31.65 -1.48 -3.80
CA TYR A 717 -30.78 -2.64 -3.72
C TYR A 717 -29.37 -2.31 -4.20
N SER A 718 -28.34 -2.78 -3.50
CA SER A 718 -26.94 -2.53 -3.86
C SER A 718 -26.21 -3.85 -4.11
N ILE A 719 -25.50 -3.93 -5.23
CA ILE A 719 -24.71 -5.12 -5.60
C ILE A 719 -23.30 -4.98 -5.03
N SER A 720 -22.98 -5.76 -4.01
CA SER A 720 -21.61 -5.85 -3.49
C SER A 720 -20.66 -6.49 -4.51
N TYR A 721 -19.51 -5.87 -4.73
CA TYR A 721 -18.41 -6.38 -5.57
C TYR A 721 -17.06 -5.84 -5.07
N HIS A 722 -15.96 -6.44 -5.50
CA HIS A 722 -14.61 -6.05 -5.10
C HIS A 722 -13.86 -5.26 -6.19
N ASN A 723 -12.82 -4.51 -5.82
CA ASN A 723 -12.01 -3.71 -6.77
C ASN A 723 -11.30 -4.55 -7.86
N TYR A 724 -11.12 -5.86 -7.63
CA TYR A 724 -10.61 -6.81 -8.63
C TYR A 724 -11.72 -7.44 -9.49
N GLN A 725 -12.96 -6.93 -9.40
CA GLN A 725 -14.10 -7.39 -10.17
C GLN A 725 -14.70 -6.27 -11.02
N ARG A 726 -15.22 -6.64 -12.19
CA ARG A 726 -16.05 -5.77 -13.03
C ARG A 726 -17.51 -6.18 -12.91
N LEU A 727 -18.34 -5.26 -12.42
CA LEU A 727 -19.79 -5.39 -12.43
C LEU A 727 -20.37 -5.05 -13.82
N LEU A 728 -21.34 -5.86 -14.25
CA LEU A 728 -22.24 -5.59 -15.38
C LEU A 728 -23.67 -5.94 -14.96
N VAL A 729 -24.56 -4.95 -14.86
CA VAL A 729 -25.99 -5.19 -14.64
C VAL A 729 -26.62 -5.55 -16.00
N GLU A 730 -27.00 -6.81 -16.18
CA GLU A 730 -27.66 -7.28 -17.41
C GLU A 730 -29.17 -6.96 -17.40
N LYS A 731 -29.79 -6.90 -16.21
CA LYS A 731 -31.21 -6.58 -16.03
C LYS A 731 -31.49 -6.05 -14.62
N ALA A 732 -32.33 -5.02 -14.52
CA ALA A 732 -32.97 -4.59 -13.27
C ALA A 732 -34.38 -4.06 -13.59
N GLU A 733 -35.42 -4.62 -12.97
CA GLU A 733 -36.83 -4.21 -13.19
C GLU A 733 -37.77 -4.60 -12.04
N VAL A 734 -38.88 -3.89 -11.93
CA VAL A 734 -40.09 -4.32 -11.23
C VAL A 734 -41.01 -5.05 -12.21
N ILE A 735 -41.39 -6.27 -11.85
CA ILE A 735 -42.45 -7.07 -12.48
C ILE A 735 -43.73 -6.80 -11.67
N LYS A 736 -44.60 -5.96 -12.22
CA LYS A 736 -45.86 -5.57 -11.60
C LYS A 736 -46.82 -6.76 -11.50
N ALA A 737 -47.71 -6.77 -10.52
CA ALA A 737 -48.68 -7.85 -10.31
C ALA A 737 -49.59 -8.16 -11.54
N ASN A 738 -49.78 -7.21 -12.45
CA ASN A 738 -50.51 -7.38 -13.72
C ASN A 738 -49.65 -7.92 -14.89
N GLY A 739 -48.35 -8.14 -14.69
CA GLY A 739 -47.38 -8.54 -15.71
C GLY A 739 -46.69 -7.40 -16.47
N THR A 740 -47.01 -6.13 -16.19
CA THR A 740 -46.26 -4.97 -16.69
C THR A 740 -44.83 -4.97 -16.11
N LYS A 741 -43.87 -4.45 -16.87
CA LYS A 741 -42.45 -4.38 -16.46
C LYS A 741 -42.01 -2.93 -16.42
N VAL A 742 -41.43 -2.50 -15.30
CA VAL A 742 -40.91 -1.15 -15.09
C VAL A 742 -39.39 -1.27 -14.89
N PRO A 743 -38.55 -0.74 -15.80
CA PRO A 743 -37.10 -0.73 -15.59
C PRO A 743 -36.73 0.00 -14.30
N ALA A 744 -35.76 -0.53 -13.56
CA ALA A 744 -35.20 0.17 -12.41
C ALA A 744 -34.19 1.25 -12.87
N GLU A 745 -34.00 2.28 -12.06
CA GLU A 745 -32.90 3.23 -12.23
C GLU A 745 -31.61 2.63 -11.64
N THR A 746 -30.46 2.87 -12.26
CA THR A 746 -29.17 2.28 -11.85
C THR A 746 -28.04 3.31 -11.85
N ASN A 747 -27.20 3.27 -10.81
CA ASN A 747 -26.00 4.10 -10.68
C ASN A 747 -24.86 3.24 -10.13
N GLY A 748 -24.04 2.69 -11.02
CA GLY A 748 -22.99 1.74 -10.64
C GLY A 748 -23.57 0.44 -10.07
N ASN A 749 -23.33 0.20 -8.79
CA ASN A 749 -23.86 -0.93 -8.01
C ASN A 749 -25.26 -0.68 -7.41
N ASP A 750 -25.69 0.58 -7.30
CA ASP A 750 -26.94 0.94 -6.63
C ASP A 750 -28.12 0.95 -7.63
N ILE A 751 -29.25 0.37 -7.20
CA ILE A 751 -30.45 0.15 -8.01
C ILE A 751 -31.67 0.67 -7.25
N VAL A 752 -32.51 1.48 -7.92
CA VAL A 752 -33.73 2.06 -7.34
C VAL A 752 -34.96 1.59 -8.13
N PHE A 753 -35.89 0.95 -7.43
CA PHE A 753 -37.11 0.36 -7.99
C PHE A 753 -38.27 1.36 -7.96
N THR A 754 -38.28 2.26 -8.94
CA THR A 754 -39.35 3.25 -9.08
C THR A 754 -40.71 2.59 -9.28
N ASN A 755 -41.75 3.14 -8.62
CA ASN A 755 -43.13 2.64 -8.67
C ASN A 755 -43.31 1.16 -8.24
N LEU A 756 -42.50 0.70 -7.28
CA LEU A 756 -42.66 -0.57 -6.58
C LEU A 756 -43.89 -0.55 -5.64
N GLU A 757 -44.75 -1.57 -5.72
CA GLU A 757 -45.93 -1.72 -4.85
C GLU A 757 -45.95 -3.10 -4.16
N VAL A 758 -46.76 -3.23 -3.11
CA VAL A 758 -46.95 -4.50 -2.39
C VAL A 758 -47.65 -5.52 -3.31
N GLY A 759 -47.05 -6.70 -3.47
CA GLY A 759 -47.50 -7.76 -4.36
C GLY A 759 -46.69 -7.89 -5.65
N ASP A 760 -45.89 -6.88 -6.01
CA ASP A 760 -44.95 -6.93 -7.13
C ASP A 760 -43.73 -7.83 -6.84
N ALA A 761 -42.98 -8.17 -7.88
CA ALA A 761 -41.67 -8.78 -7.76
C ALA A 761 -40.57 -7.90 -8.37
N ILE A 762 -39.40 -7.91 -7.76
CA ILE A 762 -38.15 -7.36 -8.30
C ILE A 762 -37.40 -8.47 -9.01
N HIS A 763 -36.77 -8.11 -10.14
CA HIS A 763 -35.85 -8.97 -10.87
C HIS A 763 -34.53 -8.22 -11.11
N VAL A 764 -33.43 -8.79 -10.63
CA VAL A 764 -32.06 -8.35 -10.90
C VAL A 764 -31.28 -9.51 -11.52
N THR A 765 -30.67 -9.28 -12.68
CA THR A 765 -29.63 -10.14 -13.23
C THR A 765 -28.36 -9.32 -13.43
N HIS A 766 -27.25 -9.77 -12.86
CA HIS A 766 -25.94 -9.11 -13.02
C HIS A 766 -24.82 -10.14 -13.19
N ARG A 767 -23.67 -9.67 -13.68
CA ARG A 767 -22.46 -10.44 -13.93
C ARG A 767 -21.26 -9.79 -13.25
N LEU A 768 -20.41 -10.60 -12.62
CA LEU A 768 -19.15 -10.20 -12.01
C LEU A 768 -18.01 -10.92 -12.73
N GLN A 769 -17.06 -10.19 -13.32
CA GLN A 769 -15.86 -10.77 -13.95
C GLN A 769 -14.64 -10.52 -13.06
N THR A 770 -13.88 -11.56 -12.72
CA THR A 770 -12.75 -11.49 -11.78
C THR A 770 -11.42 -11.26 -12.52
N TYR A 771 -10.60 -10.36 -11.99
CA TYR A 771 -9.28 -9.98 -12.50
C TYR A 771 -8.24 -10.03 -11.35
N LEU A 772 -8.02 -11.23 -10.82
CA LEU A 772 -6.94 -11.50 -9.87
C LEU A 772 -5.60 -11.60 -10.61
N GLU A 773 -4.52 -11.17 -9.98
CA GLU A 773 -3.16 -11.14 -10.55
C GLU A 773 -2.20 -12.07 -9.79
N GLY A 774 -1.07 -12.39 -10.43
CA GLY A 774 0.01 -13.20 -9.85
C GLY A 774 -0.47 -14.57 -9.39
N GLN A 775 0.06 -15.05 -8.27
CA GLN A 775 -0.30 -16.36 -7.70
C GLN A 775 -1.82 -16.56 -7.49
N LEU A 776 -2.62 -15.50 -7.26
CA LEU A 776 -4.08 -15.63 -7.09
C LEU A 776 -4.86 -15.78 -8.40
N ALA A 777 -4.29 -15.43 -9.55
CA ALA A 777 -4.98 -15.53 -10.85
C ALA A 777 -5.46 -16.96 -11.19
N ALA A 778 -4.75 -17.97 -10.66
CA ALA A 778 -5.05 -19.38 -10.86
C ALA A 778 -6.17 -19.93 -9.95
N HIS A 779 -6.71 -19.13 -9.01
CA HIS A 779 -7.57 -19.61 -7.94
C HIS A 779 -8.91 -18.87 -7.81
N PHE A 780 -9.91 -19.58 -7.29
CA PHE A 780 -11.21 -19.04 -6.89
C PHE A 780 -11.62 -19.60 -5.52
N TRP A 781 -12.51 -18.90 -4.84
CA TRP A 781 -13.18 -19.33 -3.60
C TRP A 781 -14.57 -18.70 -3.56
N ASP A 782 -15.51 -19.35 -2.88
CA ASP A 782 -16.91 -18.91 -2.81
C ASP A 782 -17.57 -19.39 -1.51
N LYS A 783 -18.55 -18.61 -1.01
CA LYS A 783 -19.37 -18.91 0.16
C LYS A 783 -20.83 -18.60 -0.15
N TYR A 784 -21.72 -19.60 -0.10
CA TYR A 784 -23.13 -19.45 -0.48
C TYR A 784 -24.08 -20.09 0.55
N TYR A 785 -25.12 -19.34 0.94
CA TYR A 785 -26.09 -19.75 1.96
C TYR A 785 -27.32 -20.44 1.35
N PHE A 786 -27.64 -21.64 1.83
CA PHE A 786 -28.88 -22.37 1.54
C PHE A 786 -29.94 -22.20 2.66
N THR A 787 -29.79 -21.16 3.47
CA THR A 787 -30.67 -20.80 4.61
C THR A 787 -30.76 -19.28 4.68
N HIS A 788 -31.97 -18.73 4.73
CA HIS A 788 -32.21 -17.28 4.64
C HIS A 788 -33.24 -16.83 5.69
N GLY A 789 -33.15 -15.58 6.15
CA GLY A 789 -34.14 -14.93 7.03
C GLY A 789 -35.42 -14.45 6.32
N MET A 790 -35.75 -15.08 5.20
CA MET A 790 -36.95 -14.93 4.37
C MET A 790 -37.26 -16.30 3.75
N PRO A 791 -38.54 -16.64 3.50
CA PRO A 791 -38.88 -17.87 2.80
C PRO A 791 -38.37 -17.84 1.35
N TYR A 792 -38.12 -19.01 0.77
CA TYR A 792 -37.75 -19.14 -0.63
C TYR A 792 -38.42 -20.32 -1.36
N LEU A 793 -38.74 -20.10 -2.64
CA LEU A 793 -39.24 -21.16 -3.52
C LEU A 793 -38.09 -21.99 -4.11
N THR A 794 -37.01 -21.33 -4.54
CA THR A 794 -35.78 -21.94 -5.08
C THR A 794 -34.56 -21.12 -4.71
N THR A 795 -33.50 -21.78 -4.20
CA THR A 795 -32.16 -21.19 -4.00
C THR A 795 -31.11 -22.19 -4.52
N LYS A 796 -30.11 -21.70 -5.26
CA LYS A 796 -29.28 -22.56 -6.12
C LYS A 796 -27.88 -22.00 -6.37
N TYR A 797 -26.90 -22.89 -6.35
CA TYR A 797 -25.52 -22.58 -6.72
C TYR A 797 -25.07 -23.55 -7.83
N SER A 798 -24.69 -22.98 -8.97
CA SER A 798 -24.30 -23.68 -10.19
C SER A 798 -22.84 -23.36 -10.53
N LEU A 799 -21.92 -24.33 -10.40
CA LEU A 799 -20.51 -24.20 -10.78
C LEU A 799 -20.24 -24.94 -12.10
N LEU A 800 -19.88 -24.19 -13.14
CA LEU A 800 -19.37 -24.70 -14.41
C LEU A 800 -17.84 -24.58 -14.43
N ILE A 801 -17.11 -25.69 -14.34
CA ILE A 801 -15.67 -25.70 -14.09
C ILE A 801 -14.91 -26.58 -15.10
N ALA A 802 -13.76 -26.10 -15.55
CA ALA A 802 -12.90 -26.86 -16.46
C ALA A 802 -12.25 -28.07 -15.77
N PRO A 803 -12.28 -29.30 -16.35
CA PRO A 803 -11.81 -30.53 -15.69
C PRO A 803 -10.35 -30.55 -15.19
N GLY A 804 -9.51 -29.62 -15.66
CA GLY A 804 -8.14 -29.47 -15.16
C GLY A 804 -8.02 -28.68 -13.84
N VAL A 805 -9.05 -27.91 -13.45
CA VAL A 805 -9.03 -27.07 -12.25
C VAL A 805 -9.52 -27.89 -11.06
N LYS A 806 -8.59 -28.26 -10.17
CA LYS A 806 -8.91 -28.93 -8.91
C LYS A 806 -9.55 -27.94 -7.95
N PHE A 807 -10.62 -28.35 -7.29
CA PHE A 807 -11.27 -27.58 -6.23
C PHE A 807 -11.78 -28.49 -5.12
N GLN A 808 -12.08 -27.89 -3.99
CA GLN A 808 -12.62 -28.48 -2.78
C GLN A 808 -13.99 -27.86 -2.53
N TYR A 809 -14.95 -28.62 -2.01
CA TYR A 809 -16.21 -28.08 -1.47
C TYR A 809 -16.55 -28.73 -0.14
N LYS A 810 -17.26 -28.00 0.71
CA LYS A 810 -17.80 -28.49 1.99
C LYS A 810 -19.13 -27.81 2.27
N VAL A 811 -20.10 -28.58 2.77
CA VAL A 811 -21.39 -28.07 3.24
C VAL A 811 -21.48 -28.34 4.74
N ASN A 812 -21.81 -27.31 5.53
CA ASN A 812 -22.08 -27.47 6.97
C ASN A 812 -23.59 -27.67 7.23
N GLN A 813 -23.95 -28.02 8.48
CA GLN A 813 -25.34 -28.22 8.91
C GLN A 813 -26.17 -29.21 8.05
N GLY A 814 -25.53 -30.32 7.65
CA GLY A 814 -26.16 -31.46 6.97
C GLY A 814 -25.71 -31.61 5.51
N PRO A 815 -25.88 -32.80 4.92
CA PRO A 815 -25.42 -33.07 3.56
C PRO A 815 -26.25 -32.32 2.51
N LEU A 816 -25.57 -31.79 1.49
CA LEU A 816 -26.15 -31.34 0.22
C LEU A 816 -25.12 -31.63 -0.88
N GLU A 817 -25.27 -32.76 -1.56
CA GLU A 817 -24.36 -33.14 -2.64
C GLU A 817 -24.79 -32.51 -3.98
N PRO A 818 -23.83 -32.06 -4.82
CA PRO A 818 -24.15 -31.50 -6.11
C PRO A 818 -24.61 -32.57 -7.09
N LYS A 819 -25.62 -32.24 -7.90
CA LYS A 819 -25.88 -32.95 -9.16
C LYS A 819 -24.75 -32.62 -10.13
N LYS A 820 -23.94 -33.62 -10.48
CA LYS A 820 -22.80 -33.49 -11.41
C LYS A 820 -23.22 -33.93 -12.81
N THR A 821 -22.92 -33.11 -13.82
CA THR A 821 -23.21 -33.40 -15.24
C THR A 821 -22.10 -32.84 -16.13
N LYS A 822 -21.62 -33.60 -17.11
CA LYS A 822 -20.72 -33.08 -18.14
C LYS A 822 -21.50 -32.15 -19.09
N ALA A 823 -21.05 -30.90 -19.26
CA ALA A 823 -21.75 -29.89 -20.05
C ALA A 823 -21.31 -29.89 -21.52
N ASP A 824 -20.00 -29.86 -21.76
CA ASP A 824 -19.37 -30.16 -23.05
C ASP A 824 -18.01 -30.88 -22.80
N ASN A 825 -17.07 -30.84 -23.75
CA ASN A 825 -15.74 -31.43 -23.55
C ASN A 825 -14.77 -30.54 -22.75
N ASP A 826 -15.11 -29.27 -22.51
CA ASP A 826 -14.29 -28.30 -21.79
C ASP A 826 -14.74 -28.10 -20.34
N PHE A 827 -16.00 -28.44 -19.99
CA PHE A 827 -16.61 -28.13 -18.70
C PHE A 827 -17.45 -29.26 -18.08
N GLU A 828 -17.33 -29.39 -16.77
CA GLU A 828 -18.30 -30.09 -15.90
C GLU A 828 -19.18 -29.07 -15.16
N LEU A 829 -20.46 -29.40 -14.97
CA LEU A 829 -21.44 -28.60 -14.23
C LEU A 829 -21.82 -29.32 -12.94
N TYR A 830 -21.71 -28.60 -11.81
CA TYR A 830 -22.06 -29.02 -10.46
C TYR A 830 -23.19 -28.12 -9.97
N VAL A 831 -24.34 -28.69 -9.60
CA VAL A 831 -25.51 -27.93 -9.12
C VAL A 831 -25.91 -28.36 -7.71
N TRP A 832 -25.83 -27.43 -6.76
CA TRP A 832 -26.44 -27.53 -5.43
C TRP A 832 -27.75 -26.73 -5.45
N GLU A 833 -28.85 -27.33 -5.00
CA GLU A 833 -30.19 -26.73 -5.10
C GLU A 833 -31.04 -27.10 -3.89
N LYS A 834 -31.80 -26.13 -3.37
CA LYS A 834 -32.92 -26.39 -2.45
C LYS A 834 -34.16 -25.62 -2.91
N THR A 835 -35.32 -26.17 -2.57
CA THR A 835 -36.63 -25.58 -2.88
C THR A 835 -37.54 -25.61 -1.65
N GLN A 836 -38.57 -24.75 -1.67
CA GLN A 836 -39.68 -24.70 -0.71
C GLN A 836 -39.26 -24.69 0.78
N GLN A 837 -38.51 -23.65 1.17
CA GLN A 837 -38.03 -23.48 2.55
C GLN A 837 -38.70 -22.28 3.23
N GLY A 838 -39.13 -22.49 4.48
CA GLY A 838 -39.70 -21.45 5.32
C GLY A 838 -38.63 -20.63 6.04
N SER A 839 -38.85 -19.32 6.11
CA SER A 839 -38.00 -18.31 6.75
C SER A 839 -37.33 -18.79 8.04
N LEU A 840 -35.99 -18.66 8.14
CA LEU A 840 -35.31 -18.76 9.43
C LEU A 840 -35.79 -17.59 10.32
N LYS A 841 -36.54 -17.92 11.38
CA LYS A 841 -36.97 -16.95 12.38
C LYS A 841 -35.83 -16.73 13.38
N PRO A 842 -35.47 -15.47 13.70
CA PRO A 842 -34.34 -15.20 14.58
C PRO A 842 -34.71 -15.37 16.06
N GLU A 843 -33.90 -16.11 16.80
CA GLU A 843 -34.02 -16.33 18.24
C GLU A 843 -33.05 -15.43 19.01
N ASP A 844 -33.44 -14.97 20.21
CA ASP A 844 -32.57 -14.14 21.07
C ASP A 844 -31.23 -14.85 21.35
N LYS A 845 -30.11 -14.15 21.16
CA LYS A 845 -28.73 -14.68 21.34
C LYS A 845 -28.37 -15.93 20.52
N MET A 846 -28.99 -16.15 19.35
CA MET A 846 -28.52 -17.18 18.42
C MET A 846 -27.13 -16.83 17.81
N PRO A 847 -26.29 -17.82 17.45
CA PRO A 847 -25.08 -17.58 16.67
C PRO A 847 -25.37 -17.00 15.28
N VAL A 848 -24.36 -16.39 14.64
CA VAL A 848 -24.48 -15.84 13.28
C VAL A 848 -24.67 -16.92 12.21
N LEU A 849 -25.25 -16.54 11.07
CA LEU A 849 -25.75 -17.48 10.05
C LEU A 849 -24.69 -18.47 9.52
N ALA A 850 -23.40 -18.11 9.50
CA ALA A 850 -22.32 -19.02 9.10
C ALA A 850 -22.20 -20.27 10.00
N ASP A 851 -22.50 -20.13 11.29
CA ASP A 851 -22.38 -21.21 12.28
C ASP A 851 -23.60 -22.14 12.30
N ILE A 852 -24.80 -21.64 11.94
CA ILE A 852 -26.09 -22.35 12.12
C ILE A 852 -26.92 -22.55 10.84
N GLY A 853 -26.65 -21.80 9.78
CA GLY A 853 -27.29 -21.97 8.47
C GLY A 853 -26.53 -22.98 7.61
N GLN A 854 -27.24 -23.75 6.79
CA GLN A 854 -26.58 -24.62 5.81
C GLN A 854 -25.89 -23.76 4.76
N THR A 855 -24.57 -23.87 4.71
CA THR A 855 -23.66 -23.01 3.94
C THR A 855 -22.72 -23.88 3.13
N LEU A 856 -22.62 -23.58 1.84
CA LEU A 856 -21.68 -24.19 0.89
C LEU A 856 -20.42 -23.32 0.81
N TYR A 857 -19.29 -23.94 1.08
CA TYR A 857 -17.95 -23.39 0.90
C TYR A 857 -17.31 -24.05 -0.31
N LEU A 858 -16.66 -23.28 -1.19
CA LEU A 858 -15.83 -23.79 -2.29
C LEU A 858 -14.47 -23.09 -2.29
N SER A 859 -13.41 -23.80 -2.70
CA SER A 859 -12.10 -23.19 -2.97
C SER A 859 -11.23 -24.06 -3.87
N SER A 860 -10.50 -23.45 -4.81
CA SER A 860 -9.37 -24.07 -5.51
C SER A 860 -8.01 -23.71 -4.92
N ILE A 861 -7.95 -22.90 -3.85
CA ILE A 861 -6.72 -22.71 -3.07
C ILE A 861 -6.36 -24.06 -2.42
N PRO A 862 -5.10 -24.55 -2.54
CA PRO A 862 -4.77 -25.92 -2.14
C PRO A 862 -4.79 -26.12 -0.63
N ASP A 863 -4.19 -25.21 0.14
CA ASP A 863 -4.04 -25.28 1.58
C ASP A 863 -3.84 -23.89 2.21
N TRP A 864 -3.68 -23.86 3.54
CA TRP A 864 -3.39 -22.63 4.29
C TRP A 864 -1.92 -22.18 4.18
N ASN A 865 -1.00 -23.03 3.73
CA ASN A 865 0.39 -22.63 3.45
C ASN A 865 0.46 -21.68 2.26
N PHE A 866 -0.32 -21.92 1.21
CA PHE A 866 -0.46 -20.99 0.09
C PHE A 866 -0.88 -19.60 0.57
N VAL A 867 -1.93 -19.51 1.40
CA VAL A 867 -2.45 -18.23 1.91
C VAL A 867 -1.41 -17.52 2.80
N ALA A 868 -0.75 -18.25 3.69
CA ALA A 868 0.26 -17.68 4.58
C ALA A 868 1.50 -17.20 3.80
N ASN A 869 2.00 -17.98 2.84
CA ASN A 869 3.13 -17.59 1.99
C ASN A 869 2.79 -16.39 1.10
N TRP A 870 1.62 -16.39 0.45
CA TRP A 870 1.16 -15.26 -0.37
C TRP A 870 0.98 -13.96 0.45
N TYR A 871 0.43 -14.03 1.66
CA TYR A 871 0.31 -12.83 2.50
C TYR A 871 1.67 -12.40 3.10
N SER A 872 2.56 -13.34 3.41
CA SER A 872 3.95 -13.06 3.79
C SER A 872 4.68 -12.31 2.68
N ASP A 873 4.58 -12.78 1.43
CA ASP A 873 5.08 -12.09 0.25
C ASP A 873 4.57 -10.64 0.19
N LEU A 874 3.24 -10.49 0.25
CA LEU A 874 2.51 -9.21 0.17
C LEU A 874 2.93 -8.18 1.23
N ALA A 875 3.16 -8.62 2.46
CA ALA A 875 3.47 -7.76 3.60
C ALA A 875 4.99 -7.54 3.82
N SER A 876 5.84 -8.44 3.34
CA SER A 876 7.27 -8.50 3.68
C SER A 876 8.02 -7.16 3.55
N SER A 877 7.94 -6.50 2.39
CA SER A 877 8.62 -5.21 2.17
C SER A 877 7.98 -4.02 2.89
N LYS A 878 6.71 -4.12 3.30
CA LYS A 878 6.02 -3.09 4.09
C LYS A 878 6.55 -3.02 5.53
N ALA A 879 7.05 -4.15 6.02
CA ALA A 879 7.68 -4.32 7.33
C ALA A 879 9.21 -4.03 7.34
N LYS A 880 9.79 -3.51 6.24
CA LYS A 880 11.20 -3.07 6.24
C LYS A 880 11.41 -1.87 7.18
N ALA A 881 12.56 -1.84 7.83
CA ALA A 881 12.99 -0.72 8.66
C ALA A 881 13.56 0.43 7.81
N ASP A 882 12.67 1.24 7.27
CA ASP A 882 12.96 2.53 6.61
C ASP A 882 13.45 3.60 7.64
N PHE A 883 13.83 4.80 7.16
CA PHE A 883 14.46 5.86 7.97
C PHE A 883 13.75 6.14 9.31
N GLU A 884 12.44 6.36 9.27
CA GLU A 884 11.64 6.68 10.46
C GLU A 884 11.60 5.54 11.48
N VAL A 885 11.55 4.29 11.02
CA VAL A 885 11.54 3.12 11.93
C VAL A 885 12.86 3.05 12.69
N LYS A 886 13.98 3.26 12.00
CA LYS A 886 15.32 3.20 12.59
C LYS A 886 15.57 4.32 13.59
N GLU A 887 15.26 5.56 13.24
CA GLU A 887 15.44 6.70 14.16
C GLU A 887 14.50 6.59 15.38
N VAL A 888 13.24 6.16 15.21
CA VAL A 888 12.30 5.97 16.34
C VAL A 888 12.74 4.84 17.27
N VAL A 889 13.16 3.67 16.74
CA VAL A 889 13.64 2.55 17.56
C VAL A 889 14.95 2.91 18.28
N SER A 890 15.85 3.63 17.60
CA SER A 890 17.08 4.19 18.17
C SER A 890 16.80 5.11 19.36
N ASP A 891 15.97 6.14 19.19
CA ASP A 891 15.66 7.09 20.27
C ASP A 891 14.82 6.48 21.40
N LEU A 892 13.98 5.47 21.12
CA LEU A 892 13.21 4.74 22.14
C LEU A 892 14.11 3.99 23.12
N PHE A 893 15.18 3.37 22.62
CA PHE A 893 16.10 2.49 23.38
C PHE A 893 17.46 3.10 23.74
N LYS A 894 17.72 4.35 23.34
CA LYS A 894 18.90 5.14 23.70
C LYS A 894 19.17 5.18 25.20
N GLY A 895 20.29 4.62 25.65
CA GLY A 895 20.64 4.45 27.07
C GLY A 895 19.82 3.39 27.81
N LYS A 896 19.13 2.51 27.09
CA LYS A 896 18.27 1.42 27.59
C LYS A 896 18.48 0.11 26.80
N GLU A 897 19.64 -0.05 26.19
CA GLU A 897 19.96 -1.12 25.24
C GLU A 897 19.80 -2.52 25.88
N ASN A 898 20.05 -2.60 27.19
CA ASN A 898 20.01 -3.82 28.02
C ASN A 898 18.62 -4.19 28.58
N LEU A 899 17.52 -3.58 28.10
CA LEU A 899 16.17 -4.03 28.46
C LEU A 899 15.88 -5.47 28.03
N SER A 900 15.11 -6.21 28.83
CA SER A 900 14.61 -7.54 28.47
C SER A 900 13.68 -7.49 27.26
N ALA A 901 13.51 -8.63 26.57
CA ALA A 901 12.63 -8.72 25.40
C ALA A 901 11.21 -8.22 25.69
N GLU A 902 10.60 -8.68 26.79
CA GLU A 902 9.27 -8.22 27.24
C GLU A 902 9.21 -6.70 27.44
N ALA A 903 10.22 -6.09 28.09
CA ALA A 903 10.25 -4.64 28.30
C ALA A 903 10.45 -3.85 27.00
N LYS A 904 11.21 -4.38 26.04
CA LYS A 904 11.36 -3.78 24.70
C LYS A 904 10.05 -3.87 23.90
N VAL A 905 9.41 -5.04 23.89
CA VAL A 905 8.10 -5.25 23.26
C VAL A 905 7.06 -4.32 23.85
N LYS A 906 6.96 -4.21 25.18
CA LYS A 906 6.00 -3.32 25.83
C LYS A 906 6.30 -1.84 25.52
N ALA A 907 7.57 -1.44 25.43
CA ALA A 907 7.93 -0.07 25.04
C ALA A 907 7.52 0.27 23.59
N ILE A 908 7.68 -0.68 22.65
CA ILE A 908 7.20 -0.54 21.26
C ILE A 908 5.66 -0.47 21.23
N TYR A 909 4.99 -1.34 21.99
CA TYR A 909 3.53 -1.33 22.13
C TYR A 909 3.01 0.01 22.68
N ASP A 910 3.50 0.43 23.84
CA ASP A 910 3.14 1.69 24.51
C ASP A 910 3.40 2.89 23.58
N TYR A 911 4.49 2.88 22.80
CA TYR A 911 4.78 3.90 21.80
C TYR A 911 3.70 3.96 20.72
N ILE A 912 3.37 2.83 20.08
CA ILE A 912 2.41 2.77 18.98
C ILE A 912 1.02 3.24 19.45
N ILE A 913 0.49 2.66 20.53
CA ILE A 913 -0.87 2.99 21.02
C ILE A 913 -0.99 4.40 21.62
N THR A 914 0.13 5.10 21.85
CA THR A 914 0.15 6.50 22.31
C THR A 914 0.34 7.50 21.17
N ASN A 915 1.07 7.14 20.10
CA ASN A 915 1.47 8.07 19.04
C ASN A 915 0.75 7.87 17.71
N ILE A 916 0.08 6.73 17.50
CA ILE A 916 -0.64 6.38 16.27
C ILE A 916 -2.14 6.27 16.55
N SER A 917 -2.95 6.93 15.74
CA SER A 917 -4.41 6.79 15.76
C SER A 917 -4.84 5.58 14.94
N TYR A 918 -5.74 4.74 15.47
CA TYR A 918 -6.38 3.70 14.67
C TYR A 918 -7.47 4.28 13.75
N SER A 919 -7.60 3.71 12.55
CA SER A 919 -8.68 3.99 11.59
C SER A 919 -9.15 2.70 10.93
N SER A 920 -10.45 2.39 11.02
CA SER A 920 -11.05 1.25 10.32
C SER A 920 -11.24 1.48 8.80
N VAL A 921 -11.07 2.72 8.30
CA VAL A 921 -11.21 3.04 6.88
C VAL A 921 -9.93 2.69 6.12
N SER A 922 -10.01 1.75 5.16
CA SER A 922 -8.94 1.37 4.23
C SER A 922 -8.62 2.46 3.18
N PHE A 923 -8.16 3.62 3.64
CA PHE A 923 -8.12 4.86 2.87
C PHE A 923 -7.03 4.94 1.77
N ARG A 924 -6.06 3.99 1.68
CA ARG A 924 -4.80 4.24 0.95
C ARG A 924 -4.21 3.17 0.01
N GLN A 925 -4.35 1.86 0.25
CA GLN A 925 -3.76 0.84 -0.64
C GLN A 925 -4.77 -0.27 -1.00
N SER A 926 -5.25 -1.06 -0.04
CA SER A 926 -6.47 -1.88 -0.16
C SER A 926 -6.88 -2.42 1.22
N GLY A 927 -7.90 -3.29 1.28
CA GLY A 927 -8.16 -4.08 2.48
C GLY A 927 -7.02 -5.04 2.83
N LEU A 928 -6.25 -5.52 1.83
CA LEU A 928 -5.26 -6.60 1.97
C LEU A 928 -3.83 -6.08 2.17
N VAL A 929 -3.40 -5.05 1.43
CA VAL A 929 -2.00 -4.60 1.38
C VAL A 929 -1.70 -3.59 2.49
N PRO A 930 -0.74 -3.84 3.41
CA PRO A 930 -0.36 -2.86 4.42
C PRO A 930 0.36 -1.64 3.83
N GLN A 931 0.23 -0.48 4.47
CA GLN A 931 1.13 0.65 4.28
C GLN A 931 2.53 0.32 4.81
N LYS A 932 3.56 1.02 4.31
CA LYS A 932 4.93 0.92 4.88
C LYS A 932 4.92 1.41 6.33
N ALA A 933 5.68 0.76 7.21
CA ALA A 933 5.84 1.16 8.60
C ALA A 933 6.23 2.66 8.77
N ALA A 934 7.15 3.17 7.92
CA ALA A 934 7.51 4.59 7.90
C ALA A 934 6.35 5.52 7.47
N THR A 935 5.44 5.09 6.61
CA THR A 935 4.23 5.87 6.28
C THR A 935 3.36 6.04 7.51
N VAL A 936 3.12 4.96 8.27
CA VAL A 936 2.31 4.99 9.51
C VAL A 936 2.90 5.94 10.56
N LEU A 937 4.23 5.93 10.73
CA LEU A 937 4.94 6.87 11.62
C LEU A 937 4.79 8.33 11.17
N ASN A 938 4.90 8.61 9.86
CA ASN A 938 4.76 9.96 9.30
C ASN A 938 3.31 10.48 9.31
N THR A 939 2.31 9.61 9.17
CA THR A 939 0.89 10.01 9.14
C THR A 939 0.27 10.04 10.53
N ARG A 940 0.84 9.28 11.49
CA ARG A 940 0.27 8.99 12.81
C ARG A 940 -1.14 8.38 12.74
N ILE A 941 -1.44 7.67 11.66
CA ILE A 941 -2.73 6.99 11.45
C ILE A 941 -2.55 5.74 10.57
N GLY A 942 -3.21 4.65 10.95
CA GLY A 942 -3.21 3.37 10.22
C GLY A 942 -4.37 2.47 10.61
N ASP A 943 -4.67 1.49 9.77
CA ASP A 943 -5.61 0.40 10.07
C ASP A 943 -4.94 -0.80 10.79
N CYS A 944 -5.66 -1.92 10.93
CA CYS A 944 -5.23 -3.07 11.72
C CYS A 944 -3.95 -3.74 11.18
N LYS A 945 -3.85 -3.90 9.85
CA LYS A 945 -2.65 -4.43 9.21
C LYS A 945 -1.52 -3.40 9.20
N ASP A 946 -1.81 -2.11 9.13
CA ASP A 946 -0.82 -1.03 9.20
C ASP A 946 -0.12 -0.98 10.57
N VAL A 947 -0.88 -0.93 11.68
CA VAL A 947 -0.29 -0.85 13.03
C VAL A 947 0.45 -2.14 13.42
N SER A 948 -0.06 -3.30 12.97
CA SER A 948 0.61 -4.59 13.16
C SER A 948 1.91 -4.69 12.34
N THR A 949 1.92 -4.17 11.11
CA THR A 949 3.13 -4.10 10.26
C THR A 949 4.18 -3.16 10.88
N LEU A 950 3.76 -2.02 11.44
CA LEU A 950 4.65 -1.12 12.17
C LEU A 950 5.25 -1.80 13.42
N PHE A 951 4.42 -2.49 14.22
CA PHE A 951 4.89 -3.23 15.39
C PHE A 951 5.91 -4.32 15.02
N VAL A 952 5.65 -5.10 13.96
CA VAL A 952 6.57 -6.13 13.45
C VAL A 952 7.89 -5.50 12.96
N ALA A 953 7.84 -4.37 12.24
CA ALA A 953 9.03 -3.66 11.78
C ALA A 953 9.88 -3.14 12.95
N MET A 954 9.24 -2.52 13.96
CA MET A 954 9.93 -2.01 15.16
C MET A 954 10.51 -3.12 16.03
N CYS A 955 9.83 -4.27 16.15
CA CYS A 955 10.37 -5.43 16.86
C CYS A 955 11.60 -6.01 16.14
N LYS A 956 11.55 -6.14 14.81
CA LYS A 956 12.68 -6.67 14.02
C LYS A 956 13.91 -5.77 14.06
N GLU A 957 13.74 -4.45 13.97
CA GLU A 957 14.84 -3.50 14.16
C GLU A 957 15.40 -3.55 15.59
N ALA A 958 14.56 -3.83 16.60
CA ALA A 958 14.98 -4.05 17.98
C ALA A 958 15.59 -5.45 18.27
N GLY A 959 15.72 -6.31 17.26
CA GLY A 959 16.27 -7.67 17.37
C GLY A 959 15.33 -8.72 17.96
N ILE A 960 14.01 -8.52 17.82
CA ILE A 960 12.95 -9.36 18.40
C ILE A 960 12.13 -9.98 17.25
N ASP A 961 11.91 -11.29 17.28
CA ASP A 961 11.12 -11.95 16.24
C ASP A 961 9.62 -11.73 16.44
N ALA A 962 8.96 -11.38 15.33
CA ALA A 962 7.56 -10.99 15.28
C ALA A 962 6.96 -11.25 13.89
N SER A 963 5.69 -11.64 13.87
CA SER A 963 4.93 -11.95 12.65
C SER A 963 3.55 -11.29 12.66
N LEU A 964 2.92 -11.23 11.49
CA LEU A 964 1.51 -10.87 11.38
C LEU A 964 0.65 -12.11 11.63
N VAL A 965 -0.57 -11.88 12.09
CA VAL A 965 -1.60 -12.91 12.25
C VAL A 965 -2.88 -12.37 11.65
N LEU A 966 -3.38 -13.03 10.61
CA LEU A 966 -4.69 -12.73 10.05
C LEU A 966 -5.77 -13.32 10.97
N VAL A 967 -6.85 -12.58 11.16
CA VAL A 967 -7.95 -12.91 12.07
C VAL A 967 -9.27 -12.82 11.31
N ASN A 968 -10.13 -13.81 11.48
CA ASN A 968 -11.55 -13.69 11.15
C ASN A 968 -12.32 -13.65 12.48
N THR A 969 -12.81 -12.46 12.85
CA THR A 969 -13.44 -12.22 14.15
C THR A 969 -14.81 -12.89 14.23
N ARG A 970 -15.29 -13.13 15.45
CA ARG A 970 -16.52 -13.89 15.70
C ARG A 970 -17.81 -13.29 15.14
N GLU A 971 -17.81 -12.05 14.68
CA GLU A 971 -18.94 -11.46 13.93
C GLU A 971 -19.24 -12.21 12.62
N ASN A 972 -18.25 -12.89 12.03
CA ASN A 972 -18.42 -13.76 10.87
C ASN A 972 -18.67 -15.24 11.22
N GLY A 973 -18.53 -15.62 12.49
CA GLY A 973 -18.77 -16.97 13.02
C GLY A 973 -17.55 -17.61 13.69
N LEU A 974 -17.81 -18.58 14.56
CA LEU A 974 -16.79 -19.43 15.19
C LEU A 974 -16.28 -20.53 14.25
N TYR A 975 -17.15 -21.02 13.37
CA TYR A 975 -16.92 -22.17 12.51
C TYR A 975 -16.81 -21.81 11.01
N ASP A 976 -16.91 -20.53 10.65
CA ASP A 976 -16.59 -20.01 9.30
C ASP A 976 -15.15 -20.37 8.86
N MET A 977 -14.85 -20.18 7.58
CA MET A 977 -13.58 -20.52 6.91
C MET A 977 -13.26 -22.03 6.91
N GLU A 978 -14.25 -22.86 6.56
CA GLU A 978 -14.11 -24.32 6.49
C GLU A 978 -13.19 -24.82 5.35
N LEU A 979 -12.73 -23.94 4.46
CA LEU A 979 -11.77 -24.19 3.38
C LEU A 979 -10.79 -23.00 3.24
N PRO A 980 -9.59 -23.21 2.66
CA PRO A 980 -8.63 -22.13 2.41
C PRO A 980 -9.21 -20.97 1.61
N THR A 981 -9.15 -19.76 2.18
CA THR A 981 -9.68 -18.52 1.59
C THR A 981 -8.87 -17.31 2.10
N ILE A 982 -9.05 -16.14 1.48
CA ILE A 982 -8.44 -14.87 1.92
C ILE A 982 -9.41 -13.96 2.70
N GLU A 983 -10.61 -14.44 3.03
CA GLU A 983 -11.69 -13.72 3.76
C GLU A 983 -11.41 -13.45 5.26
N PHE A 984 -10.22 -12.95 5.60
CA PHE A 984 -9.92 -12.45 6.94
C PHE A 984 -10.34 -10.97 7.05
N ASN A 985 -11.07 -10.60 8.10
CA ASN A 985 -11.55 -9.22 8.30
C ASN A 985 -10.64 -8.37 9.20
N HIS A 986 -9.66 -8.96 9.90
CA HIS A 986 -8.80 -8.26 10.85
C HIS A 986 -7.35 -8.80 10.85
N CYS A 987 -6.42 -8.04 11.41
CA CYS A 987 -4.99 -8.36 11.44
C CYS A 987 -4.34 -7.85 12.74
N ILE A 988 -3.62 -8.73 13.43
CA ILE A 988 -2.88 -8.44 14.66
C ILE A 988 -1.41 -8.88 14.51
N ALA A 989 -0.58 -8.60 15.52
CA ALA A 989 0.79 -9.12 15.57
C ALA A 989 0.93 -10.31 16.52
N LYS A 990 1.94 -11.14 16.29
CA LYS A 990 2.48 -12.14 17.20
C LYS A 990 3.95 -11.83 17.48
N VAL A 991 4.39 -12.10 18.70
CA VAL A 991 5.78 -11.95 19.15
C VAL A 991 6.18 -13.13 20.03
N GLU A 992 7.43 -13.60 19.89
CA GLU A 992 7.98 -14.68 20.71
C GLU A 992 8.81 -14.10 21.87
N ILE A 993 8.39 -14.32 23.11
CA ILE A 993 9.06 -13.84 24.32
C ILE A 993 9.46 -15.05 25.16
N ASP A 994 10.77 -15.25 25.36
CA ASP A 994 11.34 -16.43 26.05
C ASP A 994 10.84 -17.78 25.49
N ASN A 995 10.68 -17.86 24.16
CA ASN A 995 10.07 -18.98 23.42
C ASN A 995 8.61 -19.26 23.80
N LYS A 996 7.85 -18.23 24.14
CA LYS A 996 6.40 -18.29 24.35
C LYS A 996 5.72 -17.28 23.43
N PRO A 997 4.70 -17.70 22.67
CA PRO A 997 3.95 -16.78 21.83
C PRO A 997 3.10 -15.85 22.69
N GLN A 998 3.10 -14.57 22.33
CA GLN A 998 2.09 -13.60 22.75
C GLN A 998 1.49 -12.95 21.50
N TYR A 999 0.16 -12.78 21.51
CA TYR A 999 -0.55 -12.06 20.46
C TYR A 999 -0.85 -10.64 20.94
N VAL A 1000 -0.71 -9.67 20.05
CA VAL A 1000 -0.65 -8.25 20.38
C VAL A 1000 -1.69 -7.50 19.55
N GLU A 1001 -2.80 -7.16 20.18
CA GLU A 1001 -3.87 -6.33 19.63
C GLU A 1001 -3.52 -4.85 19.77
N LEU A 1002 -3.50 -4.14 18.64
CA LEU A 1002 -2.92 -2.80 18.47
C LEU A 1002 -3.93 -1.74 18.03
N THR A 1003 -5.17 -2.12 17.73
CA THR A 1003 -6.23 -1.21 17.24
C THR A 1003 -6.88 -0.34 18.33
N SER A 1004 -6.53 -0.55 19.60
CA SER A 1004 -7.10 0.19 20.74
C SER A 1004 -6.02 0.73 21.68
N SER A 1005 -6.11 2.02 22.01
CA SER A 1005 -5.28 2.68 23.03
C SER A 1005 -5.84 2.56 24.46
N TYR A 1006 -6.90 1.77 24.63
CA TYR A 1006 -7.51 1.46 25.91
C TYR A 1006 -7.18 0.04 26.39
N LEU A 1007 -7.09 -0.91 25.44
CA LEU A 1007 -6.71 -2.28 25.70
C LEU A 1007 -5.28 -2.36 26.26
N PRO A 1008 -5.02 -3.21 27.27
CA PRO A 1008 -3.67 -3.43 27.76
C PRO A 1008 -2.87 -4.41 26.89
N PHE A 1009 -1.55 -4.31 26.94
CA PHE A 1009 -0.64 -5.32 26.38
C PHE A 1009 -0.97 -6.73 26.89
N GLY A 1010 -0.83 -7.75 26.03
CA GLY A 1010 -1.13 -9.16 26.37
C GLY A 1010 -2.59 -9.45 26.71
N SER A 1011 -3.53 -8.56 26.33
CA SER A 1011 -4.97 -8.72 26.53
C SER A 1011 -5.71 -8.86 25.20
N LEU A 1012 -6.94 -9.39 25.24
CA LEU A 1012 -7.84 -9.50 24.08
C LEU A 1012 -9.24 -9.04 24.49
N TYR A 1013 -9.96 -8.38 23.57
CA TYR A 1013 -11.39 -8.17 23.73
C TYR A 1013 -12.13 -9.52 23.72
N SER A 1014 -13.24 -9.59 24.46
CA SER A 1014 -13.98 -10.85 24.64
C SER A 1014 -14.70 -11.31 23.35
N SER A 1015 -14.92 -10.41 22.40
CA SER A 1015 -15.33 -10.69 21.02
C SER A 1015 -14.20 -11.27 20.15
N SER A 1016 -12.94 -11.01 20.48
CA SER A 1016 -11.76 -11.54 19.77
C SER A 1016 -11.37 -12.94 20.24
N LEU A 1017 -11.69 -13.30 21.49
CA LEU A 1017 -11.43 -14.65 22.03
C LEU A 1017 -12.08 -15.73 21.16
N ASN A 1018 -11.36 -16.81 20.90
CA ASN A 1018 -11.79 -17.94 20.06
C ASN A 1018 -12.12 -17.56 18.59
N SER A 1019 -11.70 -16.38 18.10
CA SER A 1019 -11.72 -16.05 16.66
C SER A 1019 -10.81 -16.99 15.86
N ARG A 1020 -11.11 -17.23 14.58
CA ARG A 1020 -10.23 -18.00 13.68
C ARG A 1020 -8.99 -17.19 13.32
N ILE A 1021 -7.83 -17.83 13.26
CA ILE A 1021 -6.54 -17.16 12.97
C ILE A 1021 -5.64 -17.95 12.03
N LEU A 1022 -4.82 -17.23 11.26
CA LEU A 1022 -3.72 -17.78 10.48
C LEU A 1022 -2.42 -17.00 10.81
N GLU A 1023 -1.43 -17.68 11.37
CA GLU A 1023 -0.11 -17.09 11.62
C GLU A 1023 0.68 -16.96 10.32
N ILE A 1024 1.24 -15.78 10.04
CA ILE A 1024 2.00 -15.48 8.82
C ILE A 1024 3.50 -15.69 9.10
N GLY A 1025 3.91 -16.96 9.11
CA GLY A 1025 5.30 -17.40 9.29
C GLY A 1025 5.94 -17.90 7.99
N THR A 1026 7.27 -18.01 7.98
CA THR A 1026 8.07 -18.46 6.82
C THR A 1026 8.21 -19.99 6.72
N GLY A 1027 7.19 -20.74 7.16
CA GLY A 1027 7.23 -22.19 7.30
C GLY A 1027 6.02 -22.89 6.65
N ASN A 1028 6.27 -24.05 6.02
CA ASN A 1028 5.24 -24.87 5.37
C ASN A 1028 4.44 -25.73 6.37
N ASN A 1029 3.95 -25.10 7.44
CA ASN A 1029 3.13 -25.70 8.49
C ASN A 1029 1.98 -24.80 8.96
N ALA A 1030 1.57 -23.82 8.14
CA ALA A 1030 0.49 -22.90 8.45
C ALA A 1030 -0.87 -23.62 8.47
N GLN A 1031 -1.66 -23.37 9.52
CA GLN A 1031 -2.97 -23.98 9.76
C GLN A 1031 -3.91 -22.95 10.38
N LEU A 1032 -5.21 -23.10 10.16
CA LEU A 1032 -6.24 -22.25 10.76
C LEU A 1032 -6.45 -22.61 12.24
N GLY A 1033 -5.98 -21.75 13.14
CA GLY A 1033 -6.08 -21.89 14.59
C GLY A 1033 -7.23 -21.10 15.23
N TYR A 1034 -7.19 -20.99 16.56
CA TYR A 1034 -8.14 -20.21 17.38
C TYR A 1034 -7.40 -19.27 18.33
N LEU A 1035 -7.86 -18.02 18.43
CA LEU A 1035 -7.22 -16.95 19.22
C LEU A 1035 -7.60 -17.02 20.72
N ASN A 1036 -6.93 -17.89 21.48
CA ASN A 1036 -7.10 -17.94 22.96
C ASN A 1036 -5.84 -18.47 23.64
N PHE A 1037 -4.85 -17.60 23.83
CA PHE A 1037 -3.51 -17.99 24.31
C PHE A 1037 -3.41 -18.02 25.85
N PRO A 1038 -2.83 -19.08 26.48
CA PRO A 1038 -2.82 -19.24 27.94
C PRO A 1038 -2.06 -18.15 28.73
N THR A 1039 -1.19 -17.39 28.08
CA THR A 1039 -0.41 -16.30 28.69
C THR A 1039 -1.17 -14.96 28.75
N ARG A 1040 -2.41 -14.87 28.23
CA ARG A 1040 -3.22 -13.65 28.32
C ARG A 1040 -3.65 -13.34 29.75
N LYS A 1041 -3.80 -12.06 30.11
CA LYS A 1041 -4.44 -11.70 31.39
C LYS A 1041 -5.96 -11.98 31.31
N PRO A 1042 -6.58 -12.56 32.36
CA PRO A 1042 -8.03 -12.74 32.39
C PRO A 1042 -8.83 -11.43 32.35
N ASN A 1043 -9.89 -11.43 31.56
CA ASN A 1043 -10.93 -10.41 31.48
C ASN A 1043 -11.85 -10.58 32.70
N ALA A 1044 -11.51 -9.96 33.83
CA ALA A 1044 -12.18 -10.22 35.11
C ALA A 1044 -12.68 -8.94 35.80
N ILE A 1045 -13.70 -9.11 36.62
CA ILE A 1045 -14.22 -8.07 37.52
C ILE A 1045 -14.25 -8.62 38.95
N ASN A 1046 -13.58 -7.93 39.87
CA ASN A 1046 -13.58 -8.24 41.30
C ASN A 1046 -14.05 -7.01 42.09
N ARG A 1047 -15.17 -7.13 42.79
CA ARG A 1047 -15.77 -6.07 43.59
C ARG A 1047 -15.68 -6.37 45.08
N LYS A 1048 -15.35 -5.36 45.86
CA LYS A 1048 -15.43 -5.37 47.32
C LYS A 1048 -16.33 -4.24 47.77
N THR A 1049 -17.38 -4.56 48.52
CA THR A 1049 -18.42 -3.62 48.94
C THR A 1049 -18.56 -3.71 50.46
N GLU A 1050 -18.28 -2.63 51.18
CA GLU A 1050 -18.58 -2.48 52.60
C GLU A 1050 -19.89 -1.71 52.77
N ILE A 1051 -20.80 -2.22 53.61
CA ILE A 1051 -22.10 -1.61 53.87
C ILE A 1051 -22.27 -1.40 55.36
N SER A 1052 -22.64 -0.19 55.75
CA SER A 1052 -23.07 0.13 57.11
C SER A 1052 -24.53 0.58 57.08
N ILE A 1053 -25.37 -0.07 57.88
CA ILE A 1053 -26.80 0.22 58.00
C ILE A 1053 -27.01 1.28 59.08
N LYS A 1054 -27.79 2.31 58.78
CA LYS A 1054 -28.29 3.28 59.76
C LYS A 1054 -29.76 3.58 59.50
N ASP A 1055 -30.61 3.26 60.48
CA ASP A 1055 -32.06 3.43 60.39
C ASP A 1055 -32.63 2.69 59.15
N LYS A 1056 -33.11 3.39 58.12
CA LYS A 1056 -33.56 2.79 56.84
C LYS A 1056 -32.57 2.96 55.67
N ASP A 1057 -31.43 3.57 55.95
CA ASP A 1057 -30.45 4.01 54.96
C ASP A 1057 -29.19 3.14 55.03
N ILE A 1058 -28.47 3.07 53.91
CA ILE A 1058 -27.14 2.45 53.86
C ILE A 1058 -26.09 3.45 53.41
N ALA A 1059 -24.96 3.48 54.11
CA ALA A 1059 -23.73 4.06 53.62
C ALA A 1059 -22.84 2.93 53.08
N VAL A 1060 -22.46 3.04 51.82
CA VAL A 1060 -21.74 2.02 51.04
C VAL A 1060 -20.37 2.57 50.63
N LYS A 1061 -19.34 1.74 50.78
CA LYS A 1061 -18.03 1.95 50.16
C LYS A 1061 -17.78 0.78 49.21
N GLN A 1062 -17.41 1.04 47.96
CA GLN A 1062 -17.15 -0.01 46.98
C GLN A 1062 -15.82 0.24 46.25
N THR A 1063 -15.02 -0.82 46.11
CA THR A 1063 -13.83 -0.89 45.28
C THR A 1063 -14.09 -1.86 44.13
N ASN A 1064 -14.16 -1.33 42.91
CA ASN A 1064 -14.36 -2.07 41.67
C ASN A 1064 -13.02 -2.26 40.94
N ILE A 1065 -12.48 -3.49 40.95
CA ILE A 1065 -11.25 -3.85 40.24
C ILE A 1065 -11.63 -4.52 38.91
N ARG A 1066 -11.14 -4.00 37.79
CA ARG A 1066 -11.37 -4.55 36.44
C ARG A 1066 -10.03 -4.80 35.75
N THR A 1067 -9.86 -5.92 35.06
CA THR A 1067 -8.60 -6.31 34.38
C THR A 1067 -8.78 -6.55 32.88
N ALA A 1068 -7.68 -6.44 32.13
CA ALA A 1068 -7.63 -6.75 30.69
C ALA A 1068 -8.72 -6.02 29.88
N SER A 1069 -9.60 -6.70 29.13
CA SER A 1069 -10.66 -6.02 28.36
C SER A 1069 -11.65 -5.25 29.26
N MET A 1070 -11.88 -5.69 30.50
CA MET A 1070 -12.73 -4.99 31.46
C MET A 1070 -12.05 -3.72 31.99
N ALA A 1071 -10.72 -3.67 32.00
CA ALA A 1071 -9.97 -2.44 32.22
C ALA A 1071 -10.11 -1.51 31.01
N ALA A 1072 -10.03 -2.03 29.78
CA ALA A 1072 -10.20 -1.27 28.54
C ALA A 1072 -11.56 -0.56 28.47
N PHE A 1073 -12.66 -1.30 28.66
CA PHE A 1073 -14.02 -0.78 28.70
C PHE A 1073 -14.21 0.34 29.73
N ALA A 1074 -13.56 0.25 30.89
CA ALA A 1074 -13.59 1.30 31.91
C ALA A 1074 -12.87 2.57 31.46
N LYS A 1075 -11.77 2.46 30.69
CA LYS A 1075 -11.09 3.61 30.09
C LYS A 1075 -11.93 4.20 28.95
N GLU A 1076 -12.42 3.38 28.02
CA GLU A 1076 -13.29 3.81 26.91
C GLU A 1076 -14.48 4.64 27.40
N ARG A 1077 -15.16 4.17 28.45
CA ARG A 1077 -16.38 4.80 28.98
C ARG A 1077 -16.15 6.02 29.87
N SER A 1078 -14.96 6.21 30.45
CA SER A 1078 -14.74 7.22 31.49
C SER A 1078 -13.46 8.07 31.37
N ARG A 1079 -12.43 7.65 30.63
CA ARG A 1079 -11.14 8.37 30.51
C ARG A 1079 -11.32 9.79 29.96
N ASN A 1080 -12.09 9.95 28.89
CA ASN A 1080 -12.24 11.25 28.22
C ASN A 1080 -13.35 12.14 28.85
N LEU A 1081 -14.01 11.69 29.92
CA LEU A 1081 -15.02 12.46 30.66
C LEU A 1081 -14.37 13.33 31.75
N SER A 1082 -14.92 14.53 32.00
CA SER A 1082 -14.55 15.33 33.18
C SER A 1082 -15.06 14.69 34.48
N THR A 1083 -14.50 15.10 35.62
CA THR A 1083 -14.91 14.57 36.95
C THR A 1083 -16.42 14.65 37.18
N LYS A 1084 -17.06 15.76 36.81
CA LYS A 1084 -18.52 15.95 36.96
C LYS A 1084 -19.33 15.02 36.06
N GLU A 1085 -18.82 14.67 34.89
CA GLU A 1085 -19.48 13.73 33.98
C GLU A 1085 -19.28 12.28 34.45
N ARG A 1086 -18.11 11.93 34.99
CA ARG A 1086 -17.85 10.64 35.66
C ARG A 1086 -18.76 10.49 36.89
N GLU A 1087 -18.89 11.53 37.72
CA GLU A 1087 -19.79 11.60 38.88
C GLU A 1087 -21.25 11.45 38.45
N LYS A 1088 -21.72 12.21 37.45
CA LYS A 1088 -23.07 12.09 36.91
C LYS A 1088 -23.34 10.70 36.34
N GLN A 1089 -22.45 10.17 35.50
CA GLN A 1089 -22.59 8.84 34.89
C GLN A 1089 -22.66 7.73 35.96
N THR A 1090 -21.88 7.87 37.03
CA THR A 1090 -21.92 6.94 38.19
C THR A 1090 -23.21 7.10 38.98
N LEU A 1091 -23.63 8.33 39.27
CA LEU A 1091 -24.85 8.62 40.03
C LEU A 1091 -26.11 8.17 39.28
N ASP A 1092 -26.18 8.41 37.97
CA ASP A 1092 -27.30 7.94 37.12
C ASP A 1092 -27.32 6.41 37.01
N GLY A 1093 -26.14 5.76 37.03
CA GLY A 1093 -26.03 4.29 37.17
C GLY A 1093 -26.41 3.76 38.55
N LEU A 1094 -26.24 4.54 39.62
CA LEU A 1094 -26.72 4.18 40.96
C LEU A 1094 -28.24 4.36 41.10
N LYS A 1095 -28.85 5.34 40.41
CA LYS A 1095 -30.30 5.60 40.44
C LYS A 1095 -31.15 4.45 39.91
N THR A 1096 -30.62 3.61 39.01
CA THR A 1096 -31.35 2.43 38.52
C THR A 1096 -31.46 1.32 39.58
N LEU A 1097 -30.54 1.31 40.57
CA LEU A 1097 -30.54 0.40 41.72
C LEU A 1097 -31.22 1.01 42.96
N TYR A 1098 -31.13 2.32 43.11
CA TYR A 1098 -31.57 3.06 44.31
C TYR A 1098 -32.37 4.31 43.94
N PRO A 1099 -33.69 4.35 44.19
CA PRO A 1099 -34.53 5.52 43.85
C PRO A 1099 -34.08 6.84 44.48
N THR A 1100 -33.46 6.78 45.67
CA THR A 1100 -32.90 7.93 46.38
C THR A 1100 -31.45 7.62 46.76
N VAL A 1101 -30.48 8.25 46.10
CA VAL A 1101 -29.05 8.01 46.32
C VAL A 1101 -28.22 9.29 46.15
N THR A 1102 -27.23 9.45 47.01
CA THR A 1102 -26.22 10.53 46.97
C THR A 1102 -24.83 9.92 46.82
N LEU A 1103 -24.09 10.33 45.78
CA LEU A 1103 -22.69 9.96 45.58
C LEU A 1103 -21.81 10.88 46.43
N ASN A 1104 -21.08 10.31 47.38
CA ASN A 1104 -20.26 11.05 48.35
C ASN A 1104 -18.79 11.16 47.90
N LYS A 1105 -18.30 10.16 47.16
CA LYS A 1105 -16.92 10.11 46.61
C LYS A 1105 -16.90 9.27 45.34
N LEU A 1106 -16.08 9.67 44.37
CA LEU A 1106 -15.69 8.88 43.22
C LEU A 1106 -14.19 9.06 42.94
N GLN A 1107 -13.46 7.95 42.76
CA GLN A 1107 -12.03 7.92 42.49
C GLN A 1107 -11.69 6.79 41.50
N TYR A 1108 -10.62 6.99 40.74
CA TYR A 1108 -10.09 6.00 39.80
C TYR A 1108 -8.56 5.91 39.94
N THR A 1109 -8.03 4.70 39.77
CA THR A 1109 -6.59 4.41 39.66
C THR A 1109 -6.36 3.60 38.37
N GLY A 1110 -5.32 3.95 37.60
CA GLY A 1110 -4.96 3.28 36.34
C GLY A 1110 -5.69 3.76 35.08
N LEU A 1111 -6.78 4.52 35.22
CA LEU A 1111 -7.65 4.96 34.11
C LEU A 1111 -6.91 5.70 32.97
N GLU A 1112 -5.96 6.57 33.33
CA GLU A 1112 -5.22 7.41 32.37
C GLU A 1112 -3.94 6.73 31.81
N SER A 1113 -3.77 5.42 32.00
CA SER A 1113 -2.50 4.71 31.76
C SER A 1113 -2.65 3.42 30.93
N THR A 1114 -1.54 2.91 30.40
CA THR A 1114 -1.49 1.60 29.71
C THR A 1114 -1.51 0.40 30.68
N ALA A 1115 -1.81 0.63 31.97
CA ALA A 1115 -1.95 -0.42 32.97
C ALA A 1115 -3.06 -1.43 32.60
N ASP A 1116 -2.83 -2.68 33.02
CA ASP A 1116 -3.68 -3.85 32.78
C ASP A 1116 -4.89 -3.97 33.70
N THR A 1117 -5.07 -2.99 34.58
CA THR A 1117 -6.03 -2.96 35.67
C THR A 1117 -6.53 -1.54 35.88
N VAL A 1118 -7.84 -1.36 35.98
CA VAL A 1118 -8.47 -0.12 36.46
C VAL A 1118 -9.16 -0.41 37.78
N ILE A 1119 -8.83 0.36 38.80
CA ILE A 1119 -9.52 0.35 40.09
C ILE A 1119 -10.42 1.59 40.15
N ASN A 1120 -11.66 1.41 40.58
CA ASN A 1120 -12.63 2.47 40.74
C ASN A 1120 -13.25 2.38 42.14
N ASP A 1121 -12.95 3.36 42.98
CA ASP A 1121 -13.45 3.46 44.35
C ASP A 1121 -14.57 4.49 44.41
N LEU A 1122 -15.69 4.13 45.04
CA LEU A 1122 -16.81 5.02 45.27
C LEU A 1122 -17.39 4.87 46.68
N GLU A 1123 -17.89 5.97 47.22
CA GLU A 1123 -18.62 5.99 48.49
C GLU A 1123 -19.95 6.70 48.24
N PHE A 1124 -21.07 6.11 48.67
CA PHE A 1124 -22.41 6.67 48.44
C PHE A 1124 -23.37 6.33 49.58
N THR A 1125 -24.43 7.12 49.72
CA THR A 1125 -25.53 6.88 50.66
C THR A 1125 -26.80 6.63 49.87
N ALA A 1126 -27.45 5.50 50.09
CA ALA A 1126 -28.76 5.18 49.51
C ALA A 1126 -29.82 5.14 50.61
N SER A 1127 -30.92 5.88 50.41
CA SER A 1127 -31.89 6.17 51.46
C SER A 1127 -33.21 5.42 51.29
N ASN A 1128 -33.83 5.07 52.42
CA ASN A 1128 -35.08 4.29 52.49
C ASN A 1128 -35.02 2.99 51.66
N VAL A 1129 -33.93 2.24 51.79
CA VAL A 1129 -33.71 0.95 51.10
C VAL A 1129 -34.12 -0.27 51.95
N ILE A 1130 -34.45 -0.04 53.22
CA ILE A 1130 -34.86 -1.08 54.18
C ILE A 1130 -36.37 -0.99 54.42
N THR A 1131 -37.05 -2.13 54.23
CA THR A 1131 -38.49 -2.28 54.41
C THR A 1131 -38.78 -2.96 55.75
N GLU A 1132 -39.49 -2.28 56.65
CA GLU A 1132 -39.93 -2.86 57.93
C GLU A 1132 -41.23 -3.67 57.74
N VAL A 1133 -41.21 -4.96 58.08
CA VAL A 1133 -42.37 -5.86 58.00
C VAL A 1133 -42.44 -6.72 59.26
N GLY A 1134 -43.50 -6.56 60.07
CA GLY A 1134 -43.73 -7.40 61.25
C GLY A 1134 -42.62 -7.33 62.33
N GLY A 1135 -41.86 -6.23 62.40
CA GLY A 1135 -40.70 -6.07 63.28
C GLY A 1135 -39.37 -6.55 62.67
N LEU A 1136 -39.40 -7.09 61.45
CA LEU A 1136 -38.20 -7.45 60.68
C LEU A 1136 -37.81 -6.32 59.72
N SER A 1137 -36.55 -5.90 59.79
CA SER A 1137 -35.91 -5.02 58.83
C SER A 1137 -35.46 -5.86 57.63
N LEU A 1138 -36.14 -5.74 56.50
CA LEU A 1138 -35.85 -6.48 55.26
C LEU A 1138 -35.04 -5.63 54.29
N PHE A 1139 -33.99 -6.20 53.69
CA PHE A 1139 -33.29 -5.58 52.56
C PHE A 1139 -32.78 -6.63 51.56
N THR A 1140 -32.74 -6.27 50.27
CA THR A 1140 -32.17 -7.10 49.20
C THR A 1140 -30.66 -6.90 49.12
N LEU A 1141 -29.88 -7.95 48.84
CA LEU A 1141 -28.44 -7.81 48.62
C LEU A 1141 -28.17 -6.99 47.33
N PRO A 1142 -27.41 -5.89 47.38
CA PRO A 1142 -27.19 -5.02 46.22
C PRO A 1142 -26.01 -5.52 45.37
N TRP A 1143 -26.24 -6.59 44.62
CA TRP A 1143 -25.28 -7.08 43.63
C TRP A 1143 -25.14 -6.10 42.47
N SER A 1144 -23.91 -5.83 42.06
CA SER A 1144 -23.60 -4.82 41.03
C SER A 1144 -23.93 -5.31 39.61
N ASN A 1145 -23.77 -6.61 39.34
CA ASN A 1145 -24.29 -7.29 38.15
C ASN A 1145 -25.22 -8.44 38.62
N LYS A 1146 -26.41 -8.07 39.09
CA LYS A 1146 -27.44 -9.02 39.53
C LYS A 1146 -28.02 -9.77 38.32
N ALA A 1147 -28.10 -11.09 38.37
CA ALA A 1147 -28.82 -11.86 37.34
C ALA A 1147 -30.33 -11.56 37.37
N ILE A 1148 -30.94 -11.38 36.20
CA ILE A 1148 -32.36 -11.07 36.01
C ILE A 1148 -32.97 -11.89 34.85
N ALA A 1149 -34.30 -12.01 34.84
CA ALA A 1149 -35.01 -12.76 33.80
C ALA A 1149 -34.94 -12.12 32.39
N ALA A 1150 -34.48 -10.87 32.29
CA ALA A 1150 -34.31 -10.16 31.02
C ALA A 1150 -32.93 -10.39 30.38
N ASP A 1151 -32.01 -11.12 31.03
CA ASP A 1151 -30.68 -11.42 30.48
C ASP A 1151 -30.75 -12.48 29.35
N PHE A 1152 -31.86 -13.21 29.23
CA PHE A 1152 -32.18 -14.12 28.12
C PHE A 1152 -33.70 -14.22 27.89
N VAL A 1153 -34.18 -14.01 26.67
CA VAL A 1153 -35.57 -14.33 26.28
C VAL A 1153 -35.62 -15.75 25.72
N LEU A 1154 -35.83 -16.73 26.61
CA LEU A 1154 -35.76 -18.16 26.26
C LEU A 1154 -37.13 -18.76 25.94
N GLU A 1155 -37.42 -18.91 24.65
CA GLU A 1155 -38.58 -19.64 24.12
C GLU A 1155 -38.52 -21.14 24.44
N ASP A 1156 -39.67 -21.80 24.55
CA ASP A 1156 -39.79 -23.21 25.00
C ASP A 1156 -39.44 -24.23 23.91
N ASP A 1157 -39.60 -23.86 22.65
CA ASP A 1157 -39.39 -24.66 21.43
C ASP A 1157 -38.14 -24.23 20.63
N ARG A 1158 -37.21 -23.53 21.29
CA ARG A 1158 -35.95 -23.02 20.73
C ARG A 1158 -35.15 -24.08 19.95
N GLN A 1159 -34.76 -23.75 18.73
CA GLN A 1159 -34.03 -24.62 17.79
C GLN A 1159 -32.52 -24.35 17.73
N PHE A 1160 -32.06 -23.10 17.93
CA PHE A 1160 -30.65 -22.74 17.77
C PHE A 1160 -29.89 -22.67 19.11
N PRO A 1161 -28.54 -22.77 19.11
CA PRO A 1161 -27.73 -22.55 20.29
C PRO A 1161 -27.91 -21.15 20.90
N ILE A 1162 -27.39 -20.96 22.12
CA ILE A 1162 -27.19 -19.62 22.73
C ILE A 1162 -25.70 -19.30 22.70
N ASP A 1163 -25.33 -18.11 22.21
CA ASP A 1163 -24.02 -17.51 22.44
C ASP A 1163 -24.02 -16.76 23.79
N LEU A 1164 -23.22 -17.26 24.74
CA LEU A 1164 -23.11 -16.73 26.09
C LEU A 1164 -22.22 -15.49 26.19
N THR A 1165 -21.35 -15.27 25.20
CA THR A 1165 -20.45 -14.10 25.24
C THR A 1165 -21.18 -12.80 24.93
N ASP A 1166 -22.35 -12.92 24.33
CA ASP A 1166 -23.32 -11.84 24.09
C ASP A 1166 -24.11 -11.43 25.35
N VAL A 1167 -23.86 -12.12 26.48
CA VAL A 1167 -24.47 -11.89 27.80
C VAL A 1167 -23.42 -11.66 28.90
N ASN A 1168 -22.28 -12.36 28.86
CA ASN A 1168 -21.16 -12.13 29.79
C ASN A 1168 -19.81 -12.03 29.07
N PHE A 1169 -19.14 -10.88 29.26
CA PHE A 1169 -17.85 -10.57 28.67
C PHE A 1169 -16.64 -10.92 29.56
N THR A 1170 -16.83 -11.65 30.67
CA THR A 1170 -15.78 -11.94 31.67
C THR A 1170 -15.39 -13.43 31.75
N ASP A 1171 -14.11 -13.72 31.95
CA ASP A 1171 -13.62 -15.06 32.29
C ASP A 1171 -14.08 -15.50 33.71
N LYS A 1172 -14.22 -14.52 34.61
CA LYS A 1172 -14.76 -14.69 35.97
C LYS A 1172 -15.24 -13.35 36.54
N GLU A 1173 -16.40 -13.38 37.18
CA GLU A 1173 -16.86 -12.30 38.06
C GLU A 1173 -16.82 -12.73 39.53
N THR A 1174 -16.47 -11.81 40.42
CA THR A 1174 -16.50 -12.01 41.87
C THR A 1174 -16.95 -10.72 42.58
N GLU A 1175 -17.89 -10.83 43.51
CA GLU A 1175 -18.34 -9.72 44.35
C GLU A 1175 -18.43 -10.16 45.81
N THR A 1176 -17.74 -9.42 46.69
CA THR A 1176 -17.77 -9.62 48.14
C THR A 1176 -18.47 -8.44 48.80
N ILE A 1177 -19.55 -8.70 49.55
CA ILE A 1177 -20.32 -7.69 50.27
C ILE A 1177 -20.19 -7.94 51.78
N ALA A 1178 -19.58 -6.99 52.50
CA ALA A 1178 -19.39 -7.02 53.94
C ALA A 1178 -20.35 -6.03 54.63
N ILE A 1179 -21.38 -6.54 55.30
CA ILE A 1179 -22.47 -5.74 55.90
C ILE A 1179 -22.34 -5.72 57.43
N THR A 1180 -22.03 -4.56 57.99
CA THR A 1180 -21.94 -4.36 59.45
C THR A 1180 -23.33 -4.14 60.03
N LEU A 1181 -23.74 -5.03 60.95
CA LEU A 1181 -25.06 -5.01 61.54
C LEU A 1181 -25.23 -3.90 62.60
N PRO A 1182 -26.40 -3.24 62.70
CA PRO A 1182 -26.70 -2.30 63.77
C PRO A 1182 -26.54 -2.95 65.15
N ALA A 1183 -26.04 -2.19 66.13
CA ALA A 1183 -25.65 -2.74 67.43
C ALA A 1183 -26.79 -3.47 68.17
N ASN A 1184 -28.03 -3.02 67.96
CA ASN A 1184 -29.28 -3.51 68.55
C ASN A 1184 -30.03 -4.56 67.70
N LYS A 1185 -29.56 -4.88 66.48
CA LYS A 1185 -30.22 -5.82 65.56
C LYS A 1185 -29.49 -7.16 65.49
N THR A 1186 -30.23 -8.23 65.21
CA THR A 1186 -29.72 -9.60 65.02
C THR A 1186 -30.31 -10.23 63.77
N LEU A 1187 -29.71 -11.31 63.26
CA LEU A 1187 -30.24 -12.04 62.11
C LEU A 1187 -31.49 -12.87 62.48
N ALA A 1188 -32.46 -12.91 61.56
CA ALA A 1188 -33.54 -13.89 61.61
C ALA A 1188 -33.01 -15.31 61.37
N GLU A 1189 -32.30 -15.52 60.26
CA GLU A 1189 -31.55 -16.75 59.89
C GLU A 1189 -30.17 -16.33 59.34
N VAL A 1190 -29.12 -17.14 59.55
CA VAL A 1190 -27.83 -16.97 58.85
C VAL A 1190 -27.94 -17.64 57.45
N PRO A 1191 -27.73 -16.91 56.34
CA PRO A 1191 -27.88 -17.50 55.01
C PRO A 1191 -26.92 -18.65 54.75
N LYS A 1192 -27.47 -19.83 54.42
CA LYS A 1192 -26.70 -21.01 54.01
C LYS A 1192 -25.97 -20.75 52.68
N THR A 1193 -24.74 -21.24 52.56
CA THR A 1193 -23.99 -21.22 51.30
C THR A 1193 -24.75 -21.98 50.21
N ILE A 1194 -24.91 -21.33 49.06
CA ILE A 1194 -25.51 -21.86 47.84
C ILE A 1194 -24.38 -22.20 46.86
N LYS A 1195 -24.51 -23.34 46.18
CA LYS A 1195 -23.71 -23.71 45.01
C LYS A 1195 -24.61 -24.27 43.93
N TYR A 1196 -24.44 -23.79 42.70
CA TYR A 1196 -25.05 -24.35 41.50
C TYR A 1196 -23.95 -24.60 40.46
N SER A 1197 -24.12 -25.66 39.67
CA SER A 1197 -23.20 -26.05 38.60
C SER A 1197 -23.99 -26.71 37.49
N CYS A 1198 -23.65 -26.39 36.25
CA CYS A 1198 -24.09 -27.10 35.05
C CYS A 1198 -22.88 -27.31 34.12
N ALA A 1199 -23.07 -27.92 32.94
CA ALA A 1199 -21.96 -28.11 31.99
C ALA A 1199 -21.37 -26.79 31.41
N TYR A 1200 -22.06 -25.66 31.60
CA TYR A 1200 -21.77 -24.36 30.96
C TYR A 1200 -21.37 -23.25 31.93
N ALA A 1201 -21.72 -23.35 33.22
CA ALA A 1201 -21.43 -22.34 34.22
C ALA A 1201 -21.35 -22.91 35.65
N ASP A 1202 -20.73 -22.16 36.55
CA ASP A 1202 -20.68 -22.38 38.00
C ASP A 1202 -21.07 -21.10 38.73
N TYR A 1203 -21.83 -21.26 39.81
CA TYR A 1203 -22.23 -20.19 40.72
C TYR A 1203 -22.03 -20.60 42.17
N THR A 1204 -21.43 -19.74 42.97
CA THR A 1204 -21.37 -19.89 44.43
C THR A 1204 -21.76 -18.59 45.10
N LEU A 1205 -22.71 -18.65 46.03
CA LEU A 1205 -22.99 -17.57 46.98
C LEU A 1205 -22.77 -18.10 48.39
N SER A 1206 -21.68 -17.70 49.02
CA SER A 1206 -21.35 -18.05 50.41
C SER A 1206 -21.61 -16.87 51.35
N CYS A 1207 -21.87 -17.17 52.63
CA CYS A 1207 -22.04 -16.17 53.68
C CYS A 1207 -21.30 -16.62 54.96
N LYS A 1208 -20.67 -15.67 55.66
CA LYS A 1208 -20.04 -15.87 56.96
C LYS A 1208 -20.33 -14.68 57.88
N LEU A 1209 -20.71 -14.95 59.12
CA LEU A 1209 -20.83 -13.91 60.16
C LEU A 1209 -19.51 -13.86 60.95
N VAL A 1210 -18.84 -12.71 60.97
CA VAL A 1210 -17.60 -12.47 61.70
C VAL A 1210 -17.71 -11.12 62.42
N ASN A 1211 -17.59 -11.10 63.75
CA ASN A 1211 -17.57 -9.87 64.56
C ASN A 1211 -18.71 -8.86 64.28
N LYS A 1212 -19.96 -9.35 64.17
CA LYS A 1212 -21.18 -8.62 63.74
C LYS A 1212 -21.19 -8.12 62.27
N THR A 1213 -20.20 -8.46 61.45
CA THR A 1213 -20.20 -8.22 60.00
C THR A 1213 -20.57 -9.49 59.23
N LEU A 1214 -21.56 -9.40 58.36
CA LEU A 1214 -21.92 -10.43 57.38
C LEU A 1214 -21.06 -10.28 56.13
N VAL A 1215 -20.16 -11.22 55.88
CA VAL A 1215 -19.39 -11.28 54.63
C VAL A 1215 -20.05 -12.27 53.69
N PHE A 1216 -20.65 -11.76 52.62
CA PHE A 1216 -21.09 -12.54 51.47
C PHE A 1216 -20.01 -12.55 50.41
N THR A 1217 -19.82 -13.68 49.73
CA THR A 1217 -19.00 -13.75 48.50
C THR A 1217 -19.79 -14.50 47.44
N ARG A 1218 -20.08 -13.79 46.34
CA ARG A 1218 -20.69 -14.29 45.10
C ARG A 1218 -19.59 -14.48 44.05
N GLU A 1219 -19.56 -15.65 43.44
CA GLU A 1219 -18.75 -15.94 42.25
C GLU A 1219 -19.67 -16.50 41.17
N LEU A 1220 -19.54 -15.99 39.94
CA LEU A 1220 -20.17 -16.51 38.74
C LEU A 1220 -19.09 -16.68 37.66
N GLN A 1221 -19.03 -17.86 37.07
CA GLN A 1221 -18.08 -18.18 36.02
C GLN A 1221 -18.75 -19.01 34.93
N PHE A 1222 -18.62 -18.59 33.68
CA PHE A 1222 -18.99 -19.39 32.52
C PHE A 1222 -17.78 -20.23 32.08
N LYS A 1223 -18.05 -21.44 31.59
CA LYS A 1223 -17.05 -22.47 31.22
C LYS A 1223 -16.98 -22.73 29.71
N LYS A 1224 -17.96 -22.23 28.96
CA LYS A 1224 -18.11 -22.41 27.50
C LYS A 1224 -18.86 -21.22 26.93
N ASP A 1225 -18.56 -20.89 25.68
CA ASP A 1225 -19.16 -19.76 24.96
C ASP A 1225 -20.52 -20.11 24.34
N LEU A 1226 -20.82 -21.40 24.14
CA LEU A 1226 -22.03 -21.88 23.47
C LEU A 1226 -22.82 -22.89 24.31
N ILE A 1227 -24.15 -22.75 24.35
CA ILE A 1227 -25.10 -23.75 24.85
C ILE A 1227 -25.87 -24.33 23.64
N PRO A 1228 -25.72 -25.63 23.31
CA PRO A 1228 -26.56 -26.28 22.31
C PRO A 1228 -28.05 -26.27 22.70
N ALA A 1229 -28.96 -26.15 21.73
CA ALA A 1229 -30.41 -26.03 21.95
C ALA A 1229 -30.96 -27.08 22.94
N GLY A 1230 -30.58 -28.35 22.79
CA GLY A 1230 -31.01 -29.45 23.67
C GLY A 1230 -30.59 -29.33 25.15
N ASN A 1231 -29.66 -28.43 25.49
CA ASN A 1231 -29.25 -28.15 26.88
C ASN A 1231 -29.81 -26.81 27.41
N VAL A 1232 -30.57 -26.06 26.62
CA VAL A 1232 -31.11 -24.74 27.04
C VAL A 1232 -32.04 -24.88 28.25
N THR A 1233 -32.80 -25.96 28.38
CA THR A 1233 -33.66 -26.23 29.55
C THR A 1233 -32.85 -26.51 30.84
N GLU A 1234 -31.69 -27.18 30.72
CA GLU A 1234 -30.75 -27.37 31.84
C GLU A 1234 -30.18 -26.02 32.28
N PHE A 1235 -29.71 -25.22 31.31
CA PHE A 1235 -29.15 -23.91 31.57
C PHE A 1235 -30.19 -22.93 32.14
N ARG A 1236 -31.41 -22.88 31.59
CA ARG A 1236 -32.51 -22.05 32.12
C ARG A 1236 -32.82 -22.39 33.58
N LYS A 1237 -32.82 -23.68 33.94
CA LYS A 1237 -33.00 -24.13 35.33
C LYS A 1237 -31.84 -23.68 36.23
N PHE A 1238 -30.59 -23.78 35.76
CA PHE A 1238 -29.44 -23.22 36.46
C PHE A 1238 -29.58 -21.70 36.65
N TYR A 1239 -29.91 -20.96 35.59
CA TYR A 1239 -29.95 -19.50 35.61
C TYR A 1239 -31.11 -18.95 36.46
N ASN A 1240 -32.29 -19.58 36.42
CA ASN A 1240 -33.40 -19.25 37.31
C ASN A 1240 -33.04 -19.46 38.79
N ASN A 1241 -32.24 -20.48 39.12
CA ASN A 1241 -31.71 -20.66 40.47
C ASN A 1241 -30.72 -19.54 40.85
N VAL A 1242 -29.87 -19.09 39.92
CA VAL A 1242 -28.96 -17.94 40.11
C VAL A 1242 -29.74 -16.65 40.33
N ILE A 1243 -30.74 -16.33 39.50
CA ILE A 1243 -31.65 -15.19 39.68
C ILE A 1243 -32.31 -15.23 41.07
N THR A 1244 -32.77 -16.41 41.50
CA THR A 1244 -33.41 -16.61 42.81
C THR A 1244 -32.43 -16.39 43.98
N ALA A 1245 -31.18 -16.84 43.85
CA ALA A 1245 -30.14 -16.63 44.86
C ALA A 1245 -29.67 -15.16 44.92
N ASP A 1246 -29.52 -14.50 43.77
CA ASP A 1246 -29.19 -13.08 43.65
C ASP A 1246 -30.33 -12.17 44.11
N ALA A 1247 -31.59 -12.61 44.01
CA ALA A 1247 -32.75 -11.89 44.53
C ALA A 1247 -32.99 -12.06 46.04
N ARG A 1248 -32.16 -12.83 46.75
CA ARG A 1248 -32.37 -13.17 48.16
C ARG A 1248 -32.31 -11.94 49.06
N GLN A 1249 -33.31 -11.81 49.94
CA GLN A 1249 -33.38 -10.78 50.97
C GLN A 1249 -32.81 -11.28 52.30
N ILE A 1250 -32.32 -10.33 53.10
CA ILE A 1250 -31.84 -10.52 54.46
C ILE A 1250 -32.84 -9.87 55.42
N ALA A 1251 -33.16 -10.57 56.52
CA ALA A 1251 -34.08 -10.11 57.55
C ALA A 1251 -33.37 -9.93 58.89
N LEU A 1252 -33.50 -8.75 59.50
CA LEU A 1252 -32.93 -8.42 60.81
C LEU A 1252 -34.03 -8.15 61.84
N LYS A 1253 -33.96 -8.85 62.97
CA LYS A 1253 -34.85 -8.67 64.14
C LYS A 1253 -34.17 -7.80 65.20
#